data_AF-A0A4T0FH05-F1
#
_entry.id   AF-A0A4T0FH05-F1
#
_cell.length_a   1.000
_cell.length_b   1.000
_cell.length_c   1.000
_cell.angle_alpha   90.00
_cell.angle_beta   90.00
_cell.angle_gamma   90.00
#
_symmetry.space_group_name_H-M   'P 1'
#
loop_
_entity.id
_entity.type
_entity.pdbx_description
1 polymer ?
#
loop_
_entity_poly.entity_id
_entity_poly.type
_entity_poly.pdbx_seq_one_letter_code
_entity_poly.pdbx_strand_id
1 'polypeptide(L)'
;MTTREHRDGDADEAYVVRSSQKDAYHVEQLRRLAEPVVRRVLGSRVLDTNYGAADVVLLTIYTALTTGAGRRTLGEEYTNILPRRRQRTLSWQMRLLLVLSVPAPHILKWLIARSAVRGRFFKKILTVLENDSLWDVARTANLIAFYLGSRFHTIKDRIFGIRYMDTSPAEQQRVDKPFEVLGWMLSVRLALQLASMARPYLPQIPLASVEAPAVDLDGRKVDLISGENALDAADDSAANASLAAPLADDEGLRRCTLCLEGRTATSAMLCGHLFCWRCADSWLREKVSISELRNLAPLTRAERVPAMPPAHRTQRSHTRVQPLRMHFITISITLCNRSLAGGGATNAATVQETEMAKLPPSRPDLLAHYMSLDQGESIQAEYIWIDGDGELRSKTTTCSHKITDVKELKEWNFDGSSTNQAPGHDSDIYLRPAAIFKDPIRRGDNILVIAECYNSDGTPNKTNYRHYAKKAMDQAKDEDPWFGIEQEYTLFDTDGQPYGWPKGGFPAPQGPYYCGVGAGKVFARDLIEAHYRACLYAGVNISGINAEVMPSQWEFQAGRDYPLLQFTNSSSEDWNIQVSVHPKPFSTGEWNGAGAHTNYSTNSTRAKGTGLKAIEQMINKLEAKHAEHIAAYGDDNELRLTGKHETGNIADFSSGVANRGCSIRIPRHVYEQSYGYFEDRRPASNIDPYRVTGLMVQTTLLD
;
A
#
# COMPACT_ATOMS: atom_id res chain seq x y z
N MET A 1 37.01 -6.61 -41.71
CA MET A 1 35.58 -6.95 -41.51
C MET A 1 34.79 -5.67 -41.57
N THR A 2 33.76 -5.67 -42.41
CA THR A 2 33.01 -4.52 -42.94
C THR A 2 32.33 -3.66 -41.86
N THR A 3 32.73 -2.40 -41.77
CA THR A 3 31.99 -1.30 -41.14
C THR A 3 30.64 -1.15 -41.84
N ARG A 4 29.58 -1.64 -41.22
CA ARG A 4 28.21 -1.44 -41.70
C ARG A 4 27.82 -0.01 -41.35
N GLU A 5 27.69 0.83 -42.38
CA GLU A 5 27.22 2.21 -42.30
C GLU A 5 26.03 2.35 -41.33
N HIS A 6 26.22 3.04 -40.20
CA HIS A 6 25.12 3.52 -39.35
C HIS A 6 24.44 4.72 -40.03
N ARG A 7 23.77 4.45 -41.15
CA ARG A 7 22.73 5.32 -41.71
C ARG A 7 21.39 4.79 -41.23
N ASP A 8 20.91 5.33 -40.11
CA ASP A 8 19.48 5.62 -39.89
C ASP A 8 19.31 6.14 -38.46
N GLY A 9 18.87 7.40 -38.32
CA GLY A 9 18.52 8.01 -37.03
C GLY A 9 17.25 7.43 -36.39
N ASP A 10 16.97 6.13 -36.56
CA ASP A 10 15.84 5.48 -35.88
C ASP A 10 16.10 5.41 -34.37
N ALA A 11 15.02 5.55 -33.60
CA ALA A 11 15.02 5.52 -32.15
C ALA A 11 15.25 4.10 -31.61
N ASP A 12 16.02 3.98 -30.54
CA ASP A 12 16.22 2.70 -29.86
C ASP A 12 14.91 2.19 -29.24
N GLU A 13 14.82 0.87 -29.06
CA GLU A 13 13.62 0.19 -28.55
C GLU A 13 13.19 0.76 -27.19
N ALA A 14 14.16 1.16 -26.36
CA ALA A 14 13.96 1.77 -25.04
C ALA A 14 13.09 3.03 -25.09
N TYR A 15 13.31 3.89 -26.09
CA TYR A 15 12.62 5.18 -26.20
C TYR A 15 11.21 4.96 -26.73
N VAL A 16 11.02 4.05 -27.69
CA VAL A 16 9.70 3.71 -28.23
C VAL A 16 8.80 3.09 -27.14
N VAL A 17 9.34 2.21 -26.31
CA VAL A 17 8.59 1.61 -25.18
C VAL A 17 8.21 2.66 -24.14
N ARG A 18 9.17 3.51 -23.71
CA ARG A 18 8.92 4.58 -22.74
C ARG A 18 7.90 5.59 -23.25
N SER A 19 7.95 5.93 -24.53
CA SER A 19 6.94 6.77 -25.20
C SER A 19 5.55 6.16 -25.07
N SER A 20 5.41 4.89 -25.47
CA SER A 20 4.11 4.19 -25.44
C SER A 20 3.55 4.07 -24.02
N GLN A 21 4.39 3.85 -23.01
CA GLN A 21 3.97 3.79 -21.61
C GLN A 21 3.49 5.16 -21.11
N LYS A 22 4.19 6.23 -21.48
CA LYS A 22 3.83 7.60 -21.10
C LYS A 22 2.52 8.05 -21.75
N ASP A 23 2.28 7.66 -23.00
CA ASP A 23 1.00 7.90 -23.67
C ASP A 23 -0.15 7.16 -22.97
N ALA A 24 0.05 5.89 -22.59
CA ALA A 24 -0.95 5.12 -21.85
C ALA A 24 -1.30 5.77 -20.50
N TYR A 25 -0.30 6.27 -19.78
CA TYR A 25 -0.49 7.01 -18.52
C TYR A 25 -1.38 8.24 -18.72
N HIS A 26 -1.13 9.06 -19.75
CA HIS A 26 -1.92 10.28 -19.97
C HIS A 26 -3.34 10.00 -20.44
N VAL A 27 -3.55 8.95 -21.25
CA VAL A 27 -4.89 8.50 -21.64
C VAL A 27 -5.68 8.04 -20.41
N GLU A 28 -5.05 7.33 -19.47
CA GLU A 28 -5.69 6.90 -18.22
C GLU A 28 -6.02 8.09 -17.30
N GLN A 29 -5.16 9.11 -17.22
CA GLN A 29 -5.49 10.35 -16.50
C GLN A 29 -6.68 11.07 -17.13
N LEU A 30 -6.74 11.16 -18.46
CA LEU A 30 -7.89 11.73 -19.17
C LEU A 30 -9.17 10.94 -18.90
N ARG A 31 -9.08 9.61 -18.81
CA ARG A 31 -10.19 8.74 -18.43
C ARG A 31 -10.72 9.08 -17.04
N ARG A 32 -9.84 9.14 -16.03
CA ARG A 32 -10.22 9.46 -14.64
C ARG A 32 -10.91 10.82 -14.51
N LEU A 33 -10.47 11.80 -15.29
CA LEU A 33 -11.09 13.14 -15.32
C LEU A 33 -12.42 13.14 -16.09
N ALA A 34 -12.53 12.36 -17.15
CA ALA A 34 -13.75 12.28 -17.96
C ALA A 34 -14.86 11.46 -17.29
N GLU A 35 -14.50 10.43 -16.52
CA GLU A 35 -15.45 9.46 -15.96
C GLU A 35 -16.56 10.09 -15.10
N PRO A 36 -16.29 10.99 -14.14
CA PRO A 36 -17.36 11.67 -13.37
C PRO A 36 -18.30 12.49 -14.26
N VAL A 37 -17.77 13.11 -15.31
CA VAL A 37 -18.54 13.92 -16.26
C VAL A 37 -19.44 13.01 -17.10
N VAL A 38 -18.90 11.91 -17.62
CA VAL A 38 -19.66 10.94 -18.42
C VAL A 38 -20.72 10.25 -17.56
N ARG A 39 -20.41 9.88 -16.32
CA ARG A 39 -21.38 9.32 -15.36
C ARG A 39 -22.53 10.29 -15.07
N ARG A 40 -22.24 11.59 -14.93
CA ARG A 40 -23.27 12.62 -14.70
C ARG A 40 -24.15 12.88 -15.93
N VAL A 41 -23.60 12.77 -17.15
CA VAL A 41 -24.33 13.09 -18.40
C VAL A 41 -25.08 11.88 -18.97
N LEU A 42 -24.46 10.69 -19.00
CA LEU A 42 -25.02 9.49 -19.62
C LEU A 42 -25.60 8.49 -18.61
N GLY A 43 -25.33 8.69 -17.30
CA GLY A 43 -25.73 7.80 -16.22
C GLY A 43 -24.81 6.59 -16.06
N SER A 44 -24.64 6.11 -14.83
CA SER A 44 -23.75 4.98 -14.50
C SER A 44 -24.08 3.72 -15.30
N ARG A 45 -25.38 3.42 -15.50
CA ARG A 45 -25.86 2.24 -16.24
C ARG A 45 -25.36 2.16 -17.68
N VAL A 46 -25.26 3.31 -18.37
CA VAL A 46 -24.77 3.35 -19.76
C VAL A 46 -23.26 3.16 -19.81
N LEU A 47 -22.53 3.71 -18.83
CA LEU A 47 -21.08 3.55 -18.70
C LEU A 47 -20.71 2.10 -18.42
N ASP A 48 -21.40 1.45 -17.48
CA ASP A 48 -21.12 0.08 -17.06
C ASP A 48 -21.44 -0.93 -18.17
N THR A 49 -22.51 -0.68 -18.95
CA THR A 49 -22.89 -1.55 -20.08
C THR A 49 -21.92 -1.41 -21.27
N ASN A 50 -21.22 -0.27 -21.42
CA ASN A 50 -20.39 0.05 -22.59
C ASN A 50 -18.94 0.42 -22.20
N TYR A 51 -18.42 -0.14 -21.11
CA TYR A 51 -17.14 0.25 -20.53
C TYR A 51 -15.97 0.27 -21.53
N GLY A 52 -15.93 -0.70 -22.46
CA GLY A 52 -14.91 -0.75 -23.53
C GLY A 52 -15.05 0.30 -24.64
N ALA A 53 -16.27 0.84 -24.87
CA ALA A 53 -16.49 1.84 -25.92
C ALA A 53 -16.00 3.23 -25.50
N ALA A 54 -16.12 3.57 -24.21
CA ALA A 54 -15.65 4.85 -23.67
C ALA A 54 -14.12 5.00 -23.82
N ASP A 55 -13.38 3.92 -23.58
CA ASP A 55 -11.91 3.88 -23.69
C ASP A 55 -11.44 4.11 -25.12
N VAL A 56 -12.13 3.51 -26.08
CA VAL A 56 -11.83 3.70 -27.50
C VAL A 56 -12.16 5.12 -27.96
N VAL A 57 -13.24 5.72 -27.45
CA VAL A 57 -13.58 7.12 -27.76
C VAL A 57 -12.50 8.07 -27.22
N LEU A 58 -12.10 7.92 -25.95
CA LEU A 58 -11.06 8.74 -25.34
C LEU A 58 -9.72 8.59 -26.05
N LEU A 59 -9.32 7.36 -26.37
CA LEU A 59 -8.09 7.10 -27.12
C LEU A 59 -8.15 7.67 -28.54
N THR A 60 -9.32 7.65 -29.19
CA THR A 60 -9.52 8.25 -30.51
C THR A 60 -9.39 9.78 -30.44
N ILE A 61 -9.98 10.41 -29.42
CA ILE A 61 -9.87 11.86 -29.19
C ILE A 61 -8.41 12.26 -28.92
N TYR A 62 -7.73 11.52 -28.03
CA TYR A 62 -6.32 11.75 -27.74
C TYR A 62 -5.45 11.65 -28.99
N THR A 63 -5.64 10.59 -29.80
CA THR A 63 -4.91 10.36 -31.06
C THR A 63 -5.24 11.43 -32.11
N ALA A 64 -6.48 11.93 -32.15
CA ALA A 64 -6.90 12.99 -33.07
C ALA A 64 -6.25 14.35 -32.71
N LEU A 65 -6.22 14.70 -31.43
CA LEU A 65 -5.64 15.96 -30.94
C LEU A 65 -4.11 16.00 -31.02
N THR A 66 -3.47 14.84 -30.98
CA THR A 66 -2.01 14.68 -31.11
C THR A 66 -1.63 14.38 -32.55
N THR A 67 -1.61 13.10 -32.93
CA THR A 67 -1.18 12.59 -34.23
C THR A 67 -2.03 13.12 -35.38
N GLY A 68 -3.35 13.24 -35.20
CA GLY A 68 -4.28 13.79 -36.20
C GLY A 68 -3.97 15.25 -36.54
N ALA A 69 -3.74 16.08 -35.52
CA ALA A 69 -3.36 17.48 -35.65
C ALA A 69 -1.91 17.68 -36.14
N GLY A 70 -1.12 16.60 -36.28
CA GLY A 70 0.27 16.67 -36.70
C GLY A 70 1.25 17.05 -35.61
N ARG A 71 0.83 16.95 -34.35
CA ARG A 71 1.66 17.16 -33.16
C ARG A 71 2.23 15.81 -32.71
N ARG A 72 3.28 15.86 -31.89
CA ARG A 72 3.79 14.68 -31.18
C ARG A 72 2.78 14.29 -30.09
N THR A 73 2.70 13.00 -29.78
CA THR A 73 2.05 12.56 -28.54
C THR A 73 2.88 13.01 -27.33
N LEU A 74 2.28 12.95 -26.13
CA LEU A 74 2.98 13.38 -24.91
C LEU A 74 4.15 12.45 -24.57
N GLY A 75 4.04 11.17 -24.90
CA GLY A 75 5.13 10.20 -24.81
C GLY A 75 6.20 10.40 -25.87
N GLU A 76 5.81 10.76 -27.10
CA GLU A 76 6.75 11.08 -28.17
C GLU A 76 7.57 12.33 -27.84
N GLU A 77 6.93 13.33 -27.23
CA GLU A 77 7.61 14.53 -26.70
C GLU A 77 8.52 14.19 -25.51
N TYR A 78 8.05 13.38 -24.56
CA TYR A 78 8.82 12.95 -23.39
C TYR A 78 10.13 12.24 -23.75
N THR A 79 10.12 11.46 -24.84
CA THR A 79 11.28 10.67 -25.29
C THR A 79 12.00 11.28 -26.48
N ASN A 80 11.60 12.47 -26.94
CA ASN A 80 12.13 13.16 -28.11
C ASN A 80 12.15 12.30 -29.39
N ILE A 81 11.15 11.44 -29.58
CA ILE A 81 11.01 10.64 -30.81
C ILE A 81 9.93 11.22 -31.74
N LEU A 82 10.06 10.95 -33.04
CA LEU A 82 9.12 11.41 -34.05
C LEU A 82 8.68 10.25 -34.96
N PRO A 83 7.36 10.05 -35.19
CA PRO A 83 6.89 9.04 -36.11
C PRO A 83 7.13 9.44 -37.57
N ARG A 84 7.73 8.52 -38.33
CA ARG A 84 8.02 8.64 -39.75
C ARG A 84 7.51 7.44 -40.52
N ARG A 85 7.14 7.66 -41.78
CA ARG A 85 6.89 6.58 -42.73
C ARG A 85 7.96 6.68 -43.81
N ARG A 86 8.86 5.69 -43.86
CA ARG A 86 10.13 5.79 -44.62
C ARG A 86 10.95 6.99 -44.11
N GLN A 87 11.60 7.77 -44.99
CA GLN A 87 12.39 8.96 -44.63
C GLN A 87 11.56 10.26 -44.58
N ARG A 88 10.22 10.20 -44.53
CA ARG A 88 9.34 11.38 -44.53
C ARG A 88 8.43 11.40 -43.29
N THR A 89 8.07 12.61 -42.86
CA THR A 89 7.03 12.83 -41.85
C THR A 89 5.67 12.32 -42.36
N LEU A 90 4.78 11.97 -41.43
CA LEU A 90 3.45 11.45 -41.77
C LEU A 90 2.63 12.49 -42.56
N SER A 91 2.06 12.07 -43.70
CA SER A 91 1.10 12.88 -44.46
C SER A 91 -0.21 13.01 -43.71
N TRP A 92 -1.01 14.03 -44.02
CA TRP A 92 -2.32 14.23 -43.39
C TRP A 92 -3.27 13.02 -43.61
N GLN A 93 -3.22 12.40 -44.80
CA GLN A 93 -3.97 11.16 -45.09
C GLN A 93 -3.55 10.03 -44.17
N MET A 94 -2.25 9.90 -43.89
CA MET A 94 -1.72 8.88 -43.01
C MET A 94 -2.11 9.12 -41.55
N ARG A 95 -2.08 10.38 -41.10
CA ARG A 95 -2.51 10.78 -39.76
C ARG A 95 -4.00 10.47 -39.56
N LEU A 96 -4.83 10.78 -40.55
CA LEU A 96 -6.25 10.45 -40.53
C LEU A 96 -6.46 8.93 -40.46
N LEU A 97 -5.73 8.14 -41.24
CA LEU A 97 -5.80 6.67 -41.18
C LEU A 97 -5.41 6.12 -39.80
N LEU A 98 -4.39 6.70 -39.15
CA LEU A 98 -4.00 6.29 -37.79
C LEU A 98 -5.09 6.59 -36.76
N VAL A 99 -5.72 7.77 -36.84
CA VAL A 99 -6.87 8.12 -35.97
C VAL A 99 -8.04 7.15 -36.19
N LEU A 100 -8.40 6.90 -37.46
CA LEU A 100 -9.49 5.99 -37.80
C LEU A 100 -9.21 4.53 -37.47
N SER A 101 -7.94 4.14 -37.36
CA SER A 101 -7.54 2.78 -36.98
C SER A 101 -7.83 2.45 -35.52
N VAL A 102 -7.97 3.45 -34.64
CA VAL A 102 -8.24 3.26 -33.21
C VAL A 102 -9.63 2.66 -32.97
N PRO A 103 -10.74 3.22 -33.50
CA PRO A 103 -12.06 2.63 -33.34
C PRO A 103 -12.37 1.50 -34.33
N ALA A 104 -11.55 1.31 -35.37
CA ALA A 104 -11.81 0.35 -36.43
C ALA A 104 -12.09 -1.09 -35.95
N PRO A 105 -11.36 -1.67 -34.97
CA PRO A 105 -11.66 -3.03 -34.49
C PRO A 105 -13.04 -3.16 -33.84
N HIS A 106 -13.49 -2.14 -33.09
CA HIS A 106 -14.81 -2.15 -32.47
C HIS A 106 -15.93 -1.89 -33.47
N ILE A 107 -15.73 -0.97 -34.42
CA ILE A 107 -16.67 -0.75 -35.52
C ILE A 107 -16.79 -2.00 -36.37
N LEU A 108 -15.67 -2.69 -36.64
CA LEU A 108 -15.65 -3.93 -37.40
C LEU A 108 -16.41 -5.03 -36.64
N LYS A 109 -16.12 -5.26 -35.34
CA LYS A 109 -16.89 -6.21 -34.50
C LYS A 109 -18.40 -5.88 -34.49
N TRP A 110 -18.76 -4.60 -34.39
CA TRP A 110 -20.15 -4.15 -34.41
C TRP A 110 -20.84 -4.38 -35.76
N LEU A 111 -20.17 -4.04 -36.88
CA LEU A 111 -20.66 -4.28 -38.23
C LEU A 111 -20.85 -5.79 -38.49
N ILE A 112 -19.90 -6.60 -38.03
CA ILE A 112 -19.93 -8.06 -38.12
C ILE A 112 -21.15 -8.61 -37.40
N ALA A 113 -21.37 -8.22 -36.15
CA ALA A 113 -22.51 -8.66 -35.34
C ALA A 113 -23.87 -8.28 -35.96
N ARG A 114 -23.92 -7.23 -36.77
CA ARG A 114 -25.13 -6.77 -37.50
C ARG A 114 -25.27 -7.33 -38.90
N SER A 115 -24.23 -7.96 -39.44
CA SER A 115 -24.18 -8.37 -40.84
C SER A 115 -24.63 -9.82 -41.03
N ALA A 116 -25.70 -10.04 -41.80
CA ALA A 116 -26.13 -11.37 -42.23
C ALA A 116 -25.26 -11.88 -43.40
N VAL A 117 -23.94 -11.95 -43.21
CA VAL A 117 -22.99 -12.30 -44.28
C VAL A 117 -23.11 -13.78 -44.62
N ARG A 118 -23.77 -14.06 -45.76
CA ARG A 118 -24.07 -15.41 -46.29
C ARG A 118 -22.90 -16.09 -47.03
N GLY A 119 -21.70 -15.48 -47.09
CA GLY A 119 -20.56 -16.02 -47.84
C GLY A 119 -19.64 -16.94 -47.04
N ARG A 120 -19.43 -18.19 -47.49
CA ARG A 120 -18.50 -19.17 -46.85
C ARG A 120 -17.06 -18.67 -46.68
N PHE A 121 -16.56 -17.90 -47.64
CA PHE A 121 -15.21 -17.32 -47.59
C PHE A 121 -15.09 -16.24 -46.52
N PHE A 122 -16.05 -15.31 -46.47
CA PHE A 122 -16.10 -14.27 -45.44
C PHE A 122 -16.28 -14.87 -44.04
N LYS A 123 -17.08 -15.94 -43.89
CA LYS A 123 -17.26 -16.64 -42.60
C LYS A 123 -15.96 -17.27 -42.06
N LYS A 124 -15.06 -17.74 -42.94
CA LYS A 124 -13.72 -18.23 -42.56
C LYS A 124 -12.77 -17.10 -42.13
N ILE A 125 -12.80 -15.96 -42.82
CA ILE A 125 -12.01 -14.79 -42.42
C ILE A 125 -12.52 -14.22 -41.08
N LEU A 126 -13.84 -14.19 -40.91
CA LEU A 126 -14.52 -13.76 -39.69
C LEU A 126 -14.13 -14.59 -38.47
N THR A 127 -14.15 -15.92 -38.59
CA THR A 127 -13.77 -16.84 -37.51
C THR A 127 -12.29 -16.74 -37.12
N VAL A 128 -11.41 -16.35 -38.06
CA VAL A 128 -10.00 -16.06 -37.77
C VAL A 128 -9.83 -14.71 -37.07
N LEU A 129 -10.59 -13.68 -37.47
CA LEU A 129 -10.53 -12.34 -36.88
C LEU A 129 -11.18 -12.26 -35.49
N GLU A 130 -12.09 -13.17 -35.17
CA GLU A 130 -12.79 -13.26 -33.87
C GLU A 130 -12.04 -14.09 -32.83
N ASN A 131 -11.03 -14.87 -33.25
CA ASN A 131 -10.24 -15.69 -32.34
C ASN A 131 -9.20 -14.85 -31.60
N ASP A 132 -9.47 -14.51 -30.34
CA ASP A 132 -8.59 -13.69 -29.50
C ASP A 132 -7.21 -14.35 -29.27
N SER A 133 -7.13 -15.70 -29.22
CA SER A 133 -5.86 -16.42 -29.06
C SER A 133 -4.92 -16.24 -30.25
N LEU A 134 -5.45 -16.13 -31.47
CA LEU A 134 -4.63 -15.83 -32.66
C LEU A 134 -4.07 -14.40 -32.61
N TRP A 135 -4.85 -13.44 -32.10
CA TRP A 135 -4.39 -12.07 -31.90
C TRP A 135 -3.32 -11.97 -30.81
N ASP A 136 -3.40 -12.78 -29.76
CA ASP A 136 -2.37 -12.86 -28.73
C ASP A 136 -1.05 -13.41 -29.24
N VAL A 137 -1.10 -14.50 -30.02
CA VAL A 137 0.06 -15.06 -30.70
C VAL A 137 0.67 -14.03 -31.65
N ALA A 138 -0.16 -13.34 -32.45
CA ALA A 138 0.31 -12.30 -33.37
C ALA A 138 0.94 -11.09 -32.66
N ARG A 139 0.36 -10.63 -31.53
CA ARG A 139 0.92 -9.55 -30.71
C ARG A 139 2.26 -9.94 -30.11
N THR A 140 2.33 -11.15 -29.55
CA THR A 140 3.56 -11.69 -28.94
C THR A 140 4.66 -11.87 -29.98
N ALA A 141 4.34 -12.42 -31.16
CA ALA A 141 5.28 -12.55 -32.26
C ALA A 141 5.79 -11.19 -32.77
N ASN A 142 4.92 -10.17 -32.85
CA ASN A 142 5.35 -8.82 -33.23
C ASN A 142 6.31 -8.22 -32.19
N LEU A 143 6.05 -8.43 -30.91
CA LEU A 143 6.87 -7.93 -29.81
C LEU A 143 8.23 -8.63 -29.72
N ILE A 144 8.26 -9.96 -29.94
CA ILE A 144 9.51 -10.73 -30.11
C ILE A 144 10.33 -10.15 -31.24
N ALA A 145 9.71 -9.96 -32.42
CA ALA A 145 10.41 -9.39 -33.56
C ALA A 145 10.96 -8.00 -33.23
N PHE A 146 10.20 -7.16 -32.53
CA PHE A 146 10.64 -5.83 -32.10
C PHE A 146 11.89 -5.89 -31.23
N TYR A 147 11.89 -6.68 -30.16
CA TYR A 147 13.04 -6.79 -29.26
C TYR A 147 14.27 -7.52 -29.86
N LEU A 148 14.07 -8.34 -30.89
CA LEU A 148 15.16 -8.97 -31.66
C LEU A 148 15.67 -8.10 -32.82
N GLY A 149 15.26 -6.83 -32.90
CA GLY A 149 15.80 -5.84 -33.85
C GLY A 149 14.87 -5.43 -35.00
N SER A 150 13.58 -5.76 -34.94
CA SER A 150 12.56 -5.18 -35.85
C SER A 150 12.20 -3.77 -35.39
N ARG A 151 11.90 -2.88 -36.35
CA ARG A 151 11.62 -1.45 -36.06
C ARG A 151 10.15 -1.10 -35.80
N PHE A 152 9.31 -2.08 -35.42
CA PHE A 152 7.86 -1.93 -35.28
C PHE A 152 7.37 -2.43 -33.92
N HIS A 153 7.05 -1.52 -33.02
CA HIS A 153 6.63 -1.85 -31.64
C HIS A 153 5.24 -2.48 -31.59
N THR A 154 4.30 -1.98 -32.39
CA THR A 154 2.93 -2.50 -32.43
C THR A 154 2.54 -3.06 -33.81
N ILE A 155 1.51 -3.90 -33.86
CA ILE A 155 0.97 -4.43 -35.12
C ILE A 155 0.49 -3.29 -36.04
N LYS A 156 -0.12 -2.22 -35.47
CA LYS A 156 -0.51 -1.03 -36.23
C LYS A 156 0.70 -0.39 -36.91
N ASP A 157 1.83 -0.27 -36.21
CA ASP A 157 3.05 0.33 -36.78
C ASP A 157 3.57 -0.53 -37.94
N ARG A 158 3.46 -1.85 -37.83
CA ARG A 158 3.84 -2.79 -38.88
C ARG A 158 2.93 -2.70 -40.11
N ILE A 159 1.60 -2.68 -39.93
CA ILE A 159 0.62 -2.56 -41.02
C ILE A 159 0.81 -1.24 -41.77
N PHE A 160 1.02 -0.15 -41.03
CA PHE A 160 1.10 1.19 -41.56
C PHE A 160 2.53 1.62 -41.95
N GLY A 161 3.54 0.84 -41.58
CA GLY A 161 4.95 1.10 -41.86
C GLY A 161 5.52 2.30 -41.09
N ILE A 162 5.07 2.51 -39.86
CA ILE A 162 5.48 3.60 -38.96
C ILE A 162 6.78 3.22 -38.25
N ARG A 163 7.78 4.09 -38.32
CA ARG A 163 9.04 3.98 -37.59
C ARG A 163 9.25 5.23 -36.76
N TYR A 164 10.06 5.16 -35.72
CA TYR A 164 10.34 6.30 -34.85
C TYR A 164 11.78 6.76 -35.05
N MET A 165 11.97 8.08 -35.19
CA MET A 165 13.27 8.72 -35.34
C MET A 165 13.61 9.44 -34.04
N ASP A 166 14.81 9.25 -33.52
CA ASP A 166 15.29 10.01 -32.36
C ASP A 166 15.69 11.42 -32.80
N THR A 167 15.21 12.42 -32.07
CA THR A 167 15.53 13.85 -32.30
C THR A 167 16.40 14.45 -31.20
N SER A 168 16.92 13.62 -30.29
CA SER A 168 17.81 14.03 -29.21
C SER A 168 19.20 14.47 -29.73
N PRO A 169 19.85 15.46 -29.08
CA PRO A 169 21.21 15.87 -29.44
C PRO A 169 22.21 14.72 -29.29
N ALA A 170 23.23 14.68 -30.16
CA ALA A 170 24.10 13.54 -30.44
C ALA A 170 25.00 13.03 -29.28
N GLU A 171 24.81 13.53 -28.06
CA GLU A 171 25.65 13.26 -26.89
C GLU A 171 25.07 12.18 -25.94
N GLN A 172 23.86 11.67 -26.22
CA GLN A 172 23.31 10.52 -25.49
C GLN A 172 23.94 9.22 -26.03
N GLN A 173 24.74 8.56 -25.18
CA GLN A 173 25.32 7.24 -25.44
C GLN A 173 24.22 6.23 -25.78
N ARG A 174 24.24 5.72 -27.02
CA ARG A 174 23.43 4.55 -27.41
C ARG A 174 24.02 3.33 -26.76
N VAL A 175 23.22 2.62 -25.98
CA VAL A 175 23.60 1.32 -25.43
C VAL A 175 23.27 0.28 -26.49
N ASP A 176 24.24 -0.55 -26.88
CA ASP A 176 24.02 -1.61 -27.86
C ASP A 176 23.02 -2.64 -27.31
N LYS A 177 21.81 -2.65 -27.88
CA LYS A 177 20.75 -3.68 -27.76
C LYS A 177 20.38 -4.16 -26.33
N PRO A 178 19.85 -3.30 -25.44
CA PRO A 178 19.50 -3.68 -24.07
C PRO A 178 18.33 -4.69 -23.94
N PHE A 179 17.53 -4.92 -24.98
CA PHE A 179 16.31 -5.74 -24.90
C PHE A 179 16.35 -7.08 -25.64
N GLU A 180 17.49 -7.49 -26.20
CA GLU A 180 17.58 -8.74 -26.96
C GLU A 180 17.23 -9.97 -26.11
N VAL A 181 17.65 -9.96 -24.83
CA VAL A 181 17.32 -11.02 -23.83
C VAL A 181 15.81 -11.13 -23.64
N LEU A 182 15.10 -10.00 -23.58
CA LEU A 182 13.64 -9.99 -23.43
C LEU A 182 12.95 -10.60 -24.66
N GLY A 183 13.49 -10.37 -25.86
CA GLY A 183 13.03 -11.02 -27.09
C GLY A 183 13.17 -12.54 -27.06
N TRP A 184 14.28 -13.05 -26.55
CA TRP A 184 14.49 -14.49 -26.37
C TRP A 184 13.59 -15.10 -25.30
N MET A 185 13.40 -14.43 -24.17
CA MET A 185 12.45 -14.86 -23.12
C MET A 185 11.02 -14.98 -23.64
N LEU A 186 10.57 -13.98 -24.42
CA LEU A 186 9.25 -14.02 -25.05
C LEU A 186 9.14 -15.12 -26.11
N SER A 187 10.23 -15.48 -26.79
CA SER A 187 10.28 -16.60 -27.74
C SER A 187 10.06 -17.94 -27.06
N VAL A 188 10.70 -18.15 -25.90
CA VAL A 188 10.47 -19.35 -25.07
C VAL A 188 9.02 -19.41 -24.59
N ARG A 189 8.48 -18.29 -24.10
CA ARG A 189 7.06 -18.21 -23.70
C ARG A 189 6.12 -18.58 -24.83
N LEU A 190 6.34 -18.03 -26.04
CA LEU A 190 5.51 -18.33 -27.20
C LEU A 190 5.63 -19.80 -27.63
N ALA A 191 6.83 -20.38 -27.56
CA ALA A 191 7.03 -21.81 -27.84
C ALA A 191 6.27 -22.71 -26.85
N LEU A 192 6.29 -22.39 -25.55
CA LEU A 192 5.53 -23.11 -24.52
C LEU A 192 4.00 -22.97 -24.73
N GLN A 193 3.53 -21.78 -25.10
CA GLN A 193 2.13 -21.53 -25.40
C GLN A 193 1.68 -22.31 -26.65
N LEU A 194 2.50 -22.37 -27.70
CA LEU A 194 2.17 -23.17 -28.89
C LEU A 194 2.24 -24.68 -28.61
N ALA A 195 3.17 -25.12 -27.77
CA ALA A 195 3.27 -26.53 -27.35
C ALA A 195 2.05 -26.95 -26.50
N SER A 196 1.55 -26.10 -25.61
CA SER A 196 0.32 -26.38 -24.85
C SER A 196 -0.91 -26.42 -25.76
N MET A 197 -0.99 -25.53 -26.75
CA MET A 197 -2.06 -25.56 -27.77
C MET A 197 -1.98 -26.77 -28.70
N ALA A 198 -0.79 -27.34 -28.92
CA ALA A 198 -0.56 -28.53 -29.73
C ALA A 198 -0.72 -29.86 -28.96
N ARG A 199 -0.75 -29.82 -27.61
CA ARG A 199 -0.90 -30.98 -26.72
C ARG A 199 -2.07 -31.91 -27.07
N PRO A 200 -3.26 -31.42 -27.50
CA PRO A 200 -4.39 -32.27 -27.90
C PRO A 200 -4.20 -33.00 -29.25
N TYR A 201 -3.23 -32.59 -30.06
CA TYR A 201 -3.02 -33.06 -31.43
C TYR A 201 -1.76 -33.92 -31.59
N LEU A 202 -0.98 -34.10 -30.52
CA LEU A 202 0.16 -34.99 -30.51
C LEU A 202 -0.30 -36.44 -30.27
N PRO A 203 0.20 -37.43 -31.05
CA PRO A 203 -0.12 -38.82 -30.81
C PRO A 203 0.41 -39.22 -29.43
N GLN A 204 -0.48 -39.65 -28.53
CA GLN A 204 -0.08 -40.21 -27.24
C GLN A 204 0.68 -41.52 -27.51
N ILE A 205 1.99 -41.50 -27.33
CA ILE A 205 2.81 -42.71 -27.36
C ILE A 205 2.49 -43.47 -26.06
N PRO A 206 2.00 -44.72 -26.12
CA PRO A 206 1.87 -45.53 -24.92
C PRO A 206 3.30 -45.88 -24.47
N LEU A 207 3.81 -45.18 -23.46
CA LEU A 207 5.05 -45.60 -22.80
C LEU A 207 4.75 -46.91 -22.08
N ALA A 208 5.18 -48.01 -22.70
CA ALA A 208 5.29 -49.29 -22.02
C ALA A 208 6.22 -49.13 -20.80
N SER A 209 5.66 -49.47 -19.63
CA SER A 209 6.30 -49.75 -18.35
C SER A 209 7.84 -49.66 -18.32
N VAL A 210 8.37 -48.51 -17.91
CA VAL A 210 9.68 -48.46 -17.27
C VAL A 210 9.41 -48.60 -15.78
N GLU A 211 9.72 -49.77 -15.20
CA GLU A 211 9.69 -49.97 -13.76
C GLU A 211 10.73 -49.05 -13.10
N ALA A 212 10.26 -48.08 -12.31
CA ALA A 212 11.11 -47.26 -11.46
C ALA A 212 11.53 -48.08 -10.23
N PRO A 213 12.79 -48.02 -9.77
CA PRO A 213 13.23 -48.77 -8.59
C PRO A 213 12.58 -48.21 -7.32
N ALA A 214 11.90 -49.09 -6.56
CA ALA A 214 11.37 -48.77 -5.25
C ALA A 214 12.49 -48.77 -4.19
N VAL A 215 12.54 -47.73 -3.36
CA VAL A 215 13.44 -47.67 -2.19
C VAL A 215 12.62 -47.98 -0.94
N ASP A 216 13.07 -48.96 -0.16
CA ASP A 216 12.43 -49.37 1.09
C ASP A 216 12.95 -48.50 2.25
N LEU A 217 12.05 -47.72 2.83
CA LEU A 217 12.27 -46.97 4.06
C LEU A 217 11.23 -47.47 5.06
N ASP A 218 11.72 -48.13 6.12
CA ASP A 218 10.95 -48.61 7.27
C ASP A 218 9.66 -49.38 6.92
N GLY A 219 9.77 -50.33 5.98
CA GLY A 219 8.77 -51.40 5.79
C GLY A 219 7.52 -51.00 5.02
N ARG A 220 7.52 -49.85 4.33
CA ARG A 220 6.48 -49.50 3.35
C ARG A 220 7.11 -49.18 2.00
N LYS A 221 6.73 -49.94 0.97
CA LYS A 221 7.04 -49.60 -0.43
C LYS A 221 6.19 -48.41 -0.86
N VAL A 222 6.84 -47.34 -1.34
CA VAL A 222 6.18 -46.16 -1.92
C VAL A 222 6.67 -45.99 -3.34
N ASP A 223 5.73 -46.01 -4.30
CA ASP A 223 6.02 -45.74 -5.71
C ASP A 223 6.02 -44.23 -5.95
N LEU A 224 7.08 -43.71 -6.55
CA LEU A 224 7.33 -42.26 -6.70
C LEU A 224 6.53 -41.59 -7.84
N ILE A 225 5.73 -42.34 -8.60
CA ILE A 225 5.02 -41.83 -9.78
C ILE A 225 3.62 -42.46 -9.89
N SER A 226 2.68 -42.01 -9.07
CA SER A 226 1.26 -42.16 -9.39
C SER A 226 0.47 -41.01 -8.77
N GLY A 227 0.11 -40.03 -9.60
CA GLY A 227 -0.62 -38.86 -9.15
C GLY A 227 -1.05 -37.91 -10.27
N GLU A 228 -1.39 -38.42 -11.45
CA GLU A 228 -2.15 -37.66 -12.44
C GLU A 228 -3.43 -38.43 -12.77
N ASN A 229 -4.55 -37.97 -12.21
CA ASN A 229 -5.90 -37.95 -12.79
C ASN A 229 -6.95 -37.82 -11.67
N ALA A 230 -7.22 -36.58 -11.24
CA ALA A 230 -8.53 -36.15 -10.74
C ALA A 230 -8.49 -34.66 -10.35
N LEU A 231 -8.41 -33.75 -11.33
CA LEU A 231 -8.79 -32.35 -11.19
C LEU A 231 -9.09 -31.80 -12.59
N ASP A 232 -10.22 -32.21 -13.15
CA ASP A 232 -10.89 -31.46 -14.22
C ASP A 232 -12.11 -30.75 -13.61
N ALA A 233 -12.31 -29.51 -14.05
CA ALA A 233 -13.42 -28.57 -13.79
C ALA A 233 -13.21 -27.53 -12.67
N ALA A 234 -12.47 -26.45 -12.99
CA ALA A 234 -12.83 -25.07 -12.63
C ALA A 234 -11.99 -24.04 -13.44
N ASP A 235 -12.67 -23.45 -14.43
CA ASP A 235 -12.54 -22.10 -15.01
C ASP A 235 -11.15 -21.42 -15.12
N ASP A 236 -10.59 -21.43 -16.34
CA ASP A 236 -9.41 -20.66 -16.75
C ASP A 236 -9.81 -19.22 -17.18
N SER A 237 -9.59 -18.24 -16.30
CA SER A 237 -9.53 -16.82 -16.75
C SER A 237 -8.64 -15.91 -15.89
N ALA A 238 -7.53 -16.39 -15.33
CA ALA A 238 -6.56 -15.50 -14.67
C ALA A 238 -5.17 -16.12 -14.47
N ALA A 239 -4.41 -16.38 -15.54
CA ALA A 239 -2.98 -16.67 -15.37
C ALA A 239 -2.20 -16.44 -16.67
N ASN A 240 -1.65 -15.23 -16.86
CA ASN A 240 -0.52 -15.06 -17.77
C ASN A 240 0.26 -13.74 -17.58
N ALA A 241 0.74 -13.49 -16.35
CA ALA A 241 1.78 -12.49 -16.11
C ALA A 241 2.62 -12.79 -14.86
N SER A 242 3.57 -13.70 -14.95
CA SER A 242 4.87 -13.54 -14.28
C SER A 242 5.84 -14.60 -14.80
N LEU A 243 7.01 -14.18 -15.27
CA LEU A 243 8.21 -15.02 -15.29
C LEU A 243 9.45 -14.13 -15.37
N ALA A 244 10.28 -14.31 -14.34
CA ALA A 244 11.71 -14.02 -14.19
C ALA A 244 12.17 -12.58 -13.88
N ALA A 245 12.45 -12.36 -12.58
CA ALA A 245 13.49 -11.46 -12.09
C ALA A 245 14.82 -12.26 -11.96
N PRO A 246 16.00 -11.70 -12.28
CA PRO A 246 17.28 -12.38 -12.07
C PRO A 246 17.79 -12.19 -10.63
N LEU A 247 18.40 -13.26 -10.12
CA LEU A 247 19.18 -13.29 -8.87
C LEU A 247 20.37 -12.33 -8.97
N ALA A 248 20.63 -11.55 -7.90
CA ALA A 248 21.65 -10.52 -7.86
C ALA A 248 23.00 -11.04 -7.34
N ASP A 249 24.06 -10.85 -8.11
CA ASP A 249 25.47 -10.97 -7.71
C ASP A 249 26.00 -9.65 -7.11
N ASP A 250 26.87 -9.78 -6.11
CA ASP A 250 27.43 -8.78 -5.17
C ASP A 250 28.34 -7.69 -5.80
N GLU A 251 28.49 -7.66 -7.13
CA GLU A 251 29.33 -6.69 -7.87
C GLU A 251 28.63 -5.33 -8.12
N GLY A 252 27.30 -5.28 -8.00
CA GLY A 252 26.52 -4.06 -8.22
C GLY A 252 26.78 -2.94 -7.19
N LEU A 253 27.14 -3.30 -5.96
CA LEU A 253 27.25 -2.35 -4.86
C LEU A 253 28.45 -1.40 -4.95
N ARG A 254 29.43 -1.63 -5.84
CA ARG A 254 30.69 -0.85 -5.90
C ARG A 254 30.78 0.19 -7.03
N ARG A 255 29.73 0.37 -7.84
CA ARG A 255 29.73 1.29 -8.99
C ARG A 255 29.23 2.70 -8.65
N CYS A 256 29.82 3.73 -9.26
CA CYS A 256 29.39 5.11 -9.10
C CYS A 256 28.14 5.34 -9.96
N THR A 257 27.07 5.89 -9.43
CA THR A 257 25.85 6.15 -10.23
C THR A 257 26.02 7.27 -11.26
N LEU A 258 27.04 8.13 -11.11
CA LEU A 258 27.34 9.20 -12.07
C LEU A 258 28.26 8.76 -13.23
N CYS A 259 29.30 7.97 -12.99
CA CYS A 259 30.22 7.52 -14.04
C CYS A 259 30.10 6.03 -14.39
N LEU A 260 29.29 5.27 -13.66
CA LEU A 260 28.99 3.83 -13.83
C LEU A 260 30.20 2.88 -13.73
N GLU A 261 31.42 3.42 -13.59
CA GLU A 261 32.64 2.70 -13.25
C GLU A 261 32.70 2.36 -11.74
N GLY A 262 33.64 1.48 -11.36
CA GLY A 262 33.95 1.22 -9.95
C GLY A 262 34.31 2.52 -9.22
N ARG A 263 33.68 2.76 -8.05
CA ARG A 263 33.87 4.02 -7.31
C ARG A 263 35.33 4.21 -6.89
N THR A 264 35.93 5.31 -7.33
CA THR A 264 37.25 5.79 -6.88
C THR A 264 37.07 7.06 -6.06
N ALA A 265 37.69 7.14 -4.87
CA ALA A 265 37.51 8.23 -3.90
C ALA A 265 36.03 8.50 -3.55
N THR A 266 35.39 7.52 -2.90
CA THR A 266 33.96 7.54 -2.55
C THR A 266 33.58 8.74 -1.69
N SER A 267 32.48 9.40 -2.06
CA SER A 267 31.88 10.54 -1.39
C SER A 267 30.39 10.28 -1.18
N ALA A 268 29.85 10.62 -0.01
CA ALA A 268 28.44 10.46 0.30
C ALA A 268 27.72 11.82 0.20
N MET A 269 26.55 11.85 -0.43
CA MET A 269 25.65 13.00 -0.34
C MET A 269 24.66 12.83 0.83
N LEU A 270 24.00 13.92 1.25
CA LEU A 270 23.05 13.93 2.38
C LEU A 270 21.89 12.94 2.21
N CYS A 271 21.56 12.56 0.97
CA CYS A 271 20.59 11.51 0.64
C CYS A 271 21.16 10.07 0.76
N GLY A 272 22.36 9.89 1.29
CA GLY A 272 23.00 8.59 1.52
C GLY A 272 23.64 7.93 0.29
N HIS A 273 23.46 8.50 -0.90
CA HIS A 273 24.04 7.96 -2.13
C HIS A 273 25.56 8.17 -2.19
N LEU A 274 26.28 7.16 -2.69
CA LEU A 274 27.74 7.13 -2.79
C LEU A 274 28.22 7.35 -4.23
N PHE A 275 29.09 8.32 -4.43
CA PHE A 275 29.63 8.74 -5.74
C PHE A 275 31.16 8.79 -5.72
N CYS A 276 31.81 8.88 -6.89
CA CYS A 276 33.20 9.33 -6.98
C CYS A 276 33.26 10.83 -6.65
N TRP A 277 34.26 11.26 -5.87
CA TRP A 277 34.45 12.67 -5.49
C TRP A 277 34.43 13.62 -6.69
N ARG A 278 35.18 13.28 -7.75
CA ARG A 278 35.24 14.09 -8.97
C ARG A 278 33.90 14.20 -9.70
N CYS A 279 33.10 13.13 -9.68
CA CYS A 279 31.78 13.14 -10.32
C CYS A 279 30.80 14.01 -9.53
N ALA A 280 30.83 13.93 -8.20
CA ALA A 280 30.00 14.79 -7.35
C ALA A 280 30.40 16.27 -7.47
N ASP A 281 31.70 16.59 -7.44
CA ASP A 281 32.21 17.96 -7.58
C ASP A 281 31.88 18.55 -8.96
N SER A 282 32.06 17.78 -10.04
CA SER A 282 31.71 18.24 -11.39
C SER A 282 30.21 18.48 -11.56
N TRP A 283 29.37 17.59 -11.02
CA TRP A 283 27.91 17.73 -11.04
C TRP A 283 27.43 18.96 -10.25
N LEU A 284 28.05 19.24 -9.10
CA LEU A 284 27.76 20.45 -8.31
C LEU A 284 28.19 21.74 -9.03
N ARG A 285 29.32 21.73 -9.73
CA ARG A 285 29.79 22.89 -10.51
C ARG A 285 28.90 23.22 -11.70
N GLU A 286 28.26 22.21 -12.29
CA GLU A 286 27.42 22.36 -13.48
C GLU A 286 25.99 22.86 -13.16
N LYS A 287 25.52 22.66 -11.92
CA LYS A 287 24.15 22.98 -11.48
C LYS A 287 23.99 24.32 -10.74
N VAL A 288 25.07 25.01 -10.34
CA VAL A 288 24.98 26.18 -9.45
C VAL A 288 25.28 27.49 -10.17
N SER A 289 24.23 28.22 -10.56
CA SER A 289 24.29 29.69 -10.66
C SER A 289 24.26 30.27 -9.24
N ILE A 290 25.17 31.19 -8.97
CA ILE A 290 25.52 31.71 -7.63
C ILE A 290 24.34 32.47 -6.97
N SER A 291 23.68 31.85 -5.99
CA SER A 291 22.98 32.52 -4.87
C SER A 291 22.76 31.64 -3.63
N GLU A 292 22.92 30.31 -3.72
CA GLU A 292 22.63 29.38 -2.60
C GLU A 292 23.88 28.85 -1.86
N LEU A 293 25.05 29.44 -2.05
CA LEU A 293 26.31 28.95 -1.46
C LEU A 293 26.56 29.29 0.03
N ARG A 294 25.56 29.80 0.78
CA ARG A 294 25.77 30.15 2.21
C ARG A 294 25.37 29.08 3.23
N ASN A 295 24.74 27.96 2.84
CA ASN A 295 24.25 26.94 3.78
C ASN A 295 24.91 25.56 3.68
N LEU A 296 26.01 25.39 2.96
CA LEU A 296 26.73 24.11 2.91
C LEU A 296 28.06 24.21 3.67
N ALA A 297 28.13 23.55 4.82
CA ALA A 297 29.38 23.21 5.50
C ALA A 297 30.25 22.31 4.58
N PRO A 298 31.58 22.31 4.70
CA PRO A 298 32.45 21.67 3.71
C PRO A 298 32.25 20.15 3.65
N LEU A 299 32.14 19.62 2.43
CA LEU A 299 32.18 18.19 2.12
C LEU A 299 33.43 17.56 2.79
N THR A 300 33.23 16.63 3.72
CA THR A 300 34.34 15.91 4.37
C THR A 300 34.69 14.66 3.56
N ARG A 301 35.98 14.52 3.25
CA ARG A 301 36.56 13.32 2.63
C ARG A 301 36.65 12.22 3.68
N ALA A 302 36.03 11.06 3.44
CA ALA A 302 36.23 9.90 4.29
C ALA A 302 37.62 9.29 4.04
N GLU A 303 38.59 9.60 4.89
CA GLU A 303 39.85 8.85 4.98
C GLU A 303 39.70 7.73 6.04
N ARG A 304 40.27 6.55 5.75
CA ARG A 304 40.30 5.43 6.71
C ARG A 304 41.04 5.87 7.97
N VAL A 305 40.37 5.82 9.11
CA VAL A 305 40.96 6.06 10.43
C VAL A 305 41.88 4.87 10.79
N PRO A 306 43.20 5.07 11.01
CA PRO A 306 44.04 4.09 11.68
C PRO A 306 43.79 4.13 13.20
N ALA A 307 43.97 2.99 13.86
CA ALA A 307 43.73 2.76 15.28
C ALA A 307 44.31 3.84 16.22
N MET A 308 43.53 4.22 17.25
CA MET A 308 43.95 5.10 18.33
C MET A 308 44.98 4.45 19.28
N PRO A 309 45.96 5.23 19.78
CA PRO A 309 46.55 5.06 21.10
C PRO A 309 46.17 6.21 22.07
N PRO A 310 46.43 6.09 23.39
CA PRO A 310 45.58 6.69 24.42
C PRO A 310 46.00 8.09 24.93
N ALA A 311 44.97 8.79 25.42
CA ALA A 311 44.88 9.86 26.42
C ALA A 311 46.07 10.78 26.72
N HIS A 312 45.85 12.10 26.58
CA HIS A 312 46.47 13.11 27.46
C HIS A 312 45.52 14.27 27.80
N ARG A 313 45.75 14.78 29.01
CA ARG A 313 44.99 15.72 29.84
C ARG A 313 45.33 17.19 29.53
N THR A 314 44.50 18.10 30.06
CA THR A 314 44.66 19.57 30.26
C THR A 314 44.18 20.45 29.09
N GLN A 315 43.58 21.64 29.26
CA GLN A 315 43.47 22.57 30.39
C GLN A 315 42.29 23.54 30.18
N ARG A 316 41.82 24.16 31.27
CA ARG A 316 40.77 25.21 31.33
C ARG A 316 41.19 26.49 30.60
N SER A 317 40.20 27.24 30.08
CA SER A 317 40.24 28.71 30.11
C SER A 317 38.84 29.31 30.28
N HIS A 318 38.74 30.18 31.29
CA HIS A 318 37.61 31.03 31.61
C HIS A 318 37.40 32.13 30.56
N THR A 319 36.15 32.47 30.26
CA THR A 319 35.75 33.86 29.97
C THR A 319 34.34 34.13 30.47
N ARG A 320 34.18 35.34 31.03
CA ARG A 320 33.10 35.81 31.90
C ARG A 320 32.03 36.55 31.09
N VAL A 321 30.77 36.22 31.40
CA VAL A 321 29.49 36.96 31.40
C VAL A 321 29.52 38.46 31.05
N GLN A 322 28.55 38.91 30.21
CA GLN A 322 27.61 40.02 30.53
C GLN A 322 26.32 40.00 29.68
N PRO A 323 25.18 40.55 30.17
CA PRO A 323 23.82 40.18 29.76
C PRO A 323 23.16 41.20 28.82
N LEU A 324 22.22 40.75 27.98
CA LEU A 324 21.37 41.65 27.18
C LEU A 324 19.88 41.32 27.33
N ARG A 325 19.22 42.30 27.95
CA ARG A 325 17.79 42.60 28.17
C ARG A 325 16.76 41.86 27.31
N MET A 326 15.83 41.19 28.00
CA MET A 326 14.50 40.79 27.50
C MET A 326 13.68 42.01 27.07
N HIS A 327 13.12 41.97 25.86
CA HIS A 327 11.94 42.75 25.50
C HIS A 327 10.75 41.79 25.45
N PHE A 328 9.80 42.01 26.36
CA PHE A 328 8.47 41.39 26.30
C PHE A 328 7.67 42.06 25.19
N ILE A 329 7.21 41.28 24.21
CA ILE A 329 6.17 41.71 23.27
C ILE A 329 4.90 40.94 23.62
N THR A 330 4.01 41.64 24.33
CA THR A 330 2.62 41.22 24.58
C THR A 330 1.81 41.56 23.32
N ILE A 331 1.28 40.55 22.62
CA ILE A 331 0.28 40.78 21.56
C ILE A 331 -1.09 40.52 22.17
N SER A 332 -1.81 41.61 22.48
CA SER A 332 -3.24 41.59 22.77
C SER A 332 -4.01 41.51 21.45
N ILE A 333 -4.84 40.48 21.27
CA ILE A 333 -5.83 40.42 20.19
C ILE A 333 -7.10 41.13 20.68
N THR A 334 -7.34 42.31 20.14
CA THR A 334 -8.57 43.08 20.35
C THR A 334 -9.70 42.49 19.52
N LEU A 335 -10.73 42.00 20.21
CA LEU A 335 -12.05 41.67 19.65
C LEU A 335 -12.67 42.92 19.00
N CYS A 336 -12.97 42.85 17.69
CA CYS A 336 -13.83 43.82 17.03
C CYS A 336 -15.17 43.17 16.70
N ASN A 337 -16.13 43.37 17.60
CA ASN A 337 -17.56 43.17 17.35
C ASN A 337 -18.06 44.25 16.37
N ARG A 338 -18.64 43.86 15.24
CA ARG A 338 -19.63 44.67 14.53
C ARG A 338 -20.80 43.81 14.06
N SER A 339 -21.89 43.94 14.81
CA SER A 339 -23.25 43.64 14.39
C SER A 339 -23.65 44.55 13.21
N LEU A 340 -24.13 43.95 12.12
CA LEU A 340 -25.10 44.59 11.22
C LEU A 340 -26.12 43.55 10.78
N ALA A 341 -27.37 43.83 11.12
CA ALA A 341 -28.55 43.08 10.74
C ALA A 341 -28.98 43.37 9.30
N GLY A 342 -29.59 42.36 8.66
CA GLY A 342 -30.64 42.55 7.65
C GLY A 342 -30.25 42.31 6.19
N GLY A 343 -30.98 41.38 5.55
CA GLY A 343 -31.15 41.34 4.09
C GLY A 343 -30.79 40.00 3.45
N GLY A 344 -31.81 39.21 3.13
CA GLY A 344 -31.65 37.92 2.46
C GLY A 344 -31.12 38.04 1.02
N ALA A 345 -30.22 37.13 0.67
CA ALA A 345 -30.00 36.65 -0.68
C ALA A 345 -29.25 35.32 -0.59
N THR A 346 -29.84 34.28 -1.16
CA THR A 346 -29.25 32.95 -1.32
C THR A 346 -28.02 33.05 -2.24
N ASN A 347 -26.83 32.96 -1.66
CA ASN A 347 -25.61 32.68 -2.42
C ASN A 347 -25.02 31.38 -1.89
N ALA A 348 -24.91 30.41 -2.79
CA ALA A 348 -24.18 29.17 -2.58
C ALA A 348 -22.73 29.54 -2.20
N ALA A 349 -22.39 29.31 -0.93
CA ALA A 349 -21.03 29.45 -0.45
C ALA A 349 -20.15 28.46 -1.22
N THR A 350 -19.35 29.01 -2.13
CA THR A 350 -18.22 28.28 -2.69
C THR A 350 -17.26 28.07 -1.52
N VAL A 351 -17.15 26.83 -1.05
CA VAL A 351 -16.11 26.46 -0.09
C VAL A 351 -14.79 26.68 -0.80
N GLN A 352 -14.13 27.81 -0.50
CA GLN A 352 -12.70 27.95 -0.76
C GLN A 352 -12.04 26.92 0.16
N GLU A 353 -11.60 25.80 -0.43
CA GLU A 353 -10.56 24.97 0.17
C GLU A 353 -9.36 25.89 0.42
N THR A 354 -9.26 26.37 1.65
CA THR A 354 -8.06 27.02 2.14
C THR A 354 -7.06 25.90 2.29
N GLU A 355 -6.03 25.92 1.46
CA GLU A 355 -4.85 25.07 1.60
C GLU A 355 -4.42 25.15 3.07
N MET A 356 -4.61 24.07 3.85
CA MET A 356 -4.15 24.04 5.23
C MET A 356 -2.67 24.37 5.19
N ALA A 357 -2.27 25.44 5.88
CA ALA A 357 -0.87 25.83 5.97
C ALA A 357 -0.07 24.59 6.39
N LYS A 358 0.96 24.23 5.60
CA LYS A 358 1.85 23.11 5.91
C LYS A 358 2.27 23.22 7.37
N LEU A 359 1.77 22.31 8.21
CA LEU A 359 2.08 22.31 9.63
C LEU A 359 3.61 22.23 9.76
N PRO A 360 4.24 23.11 10.55
CA PRO A 360 5.66 22.98 10.80
C PRO A 360 5.90 21.60 11.43
N PRO A 361 6.93 20.86 10.98
CA PRO A 361 7.18 19.52 11.47
C PRO A 361 7.48 19.52 12.98
N SER A 362 7.22 18.41 13.66
CA SER A 362 7.67 18.18 15.04
C SER A 362 9.17 18.49 15.16
N ARG A 363 9.58 19.09 16.29
CA ARG A 363 10.96 19.48 16.59
C ARG A 363 11.48 18.74 17.82
N PRO A 364 11.65 17.40 17.73
CA PRO A 364 12.08 16.58 18.86
C PRO A 364 13.49 16.98 19.36
N ASP A 365 14.32 17.53 18.47
CA ASP A 365 15.64 18.09 18.79
C ASP A 365 15.55 19.24 19.81
N LEU A 366 14.58 20.13 19.64
CA LEU A 366 14.34 21.25 20.54
C LEU A 366 13.64 20.80 21.83
N LEU A 367 12.70 19.86 21.71
CA LEU A 367 11.95 19.32 22.84
C LEU A 367 12.83 18.49 23.79
N ALA A 368 13.80 17.74 23.27
CA ALA A 368 14.64 16.83 24.04
C ALA A 368 15.38 17.51 25.21
N HIS A 369 15.80 18.76 25.04
CA HIS A 369 16.43 19.54 26.11
C HIS A 369 15.47 19.74 27.30
N TYR A 370 14.21 20.10 27.03
CA TYR A 370 13.20 20.30 28.07
C TYR A 370 12.75 18.99 28.71
N MET A 371 12.63 17.92 27.92
CA MET A 371 12.31 16.58 28.42
C MET A 371 13.43 15.97 29.29
N SER A 372 14.63 16.55 29.29
CA SER A 372 15.75 16.14 30.14
C SER A 372 15.81 16.87 31.50
N LEU A 373 14.95 17.88 31.70
CA LEU A 373 14.83 18.55 32.99
C LEU A 373 14.31 17.58 34.04
N ASP A 374 14.78 17.73 35.28
CA ASP A 374 14.22 17.04 36.41
C ASP A 374 12.75 17.49 36.60
N GLN A 375 11.81 16.55 36.51
CA GLN A 375 10.38 16.81 36.69
C GLN A 375 9.98 16.99 38.16
N GLY A 376 10.89 16.69 39.10
CA GLY A 376 10.62 16.70 40.53
C GLY A 376 9.72 15.54 40.96
N GLU A 377 8.94 15.75 42.02
CA GLU A 377 8.09 14.71 42.64
C GLU A 377 6.74 14.52 41.94
N SER A 378 6.30 15.51 41.16
CA SER A 378 5.04 15.43 40.42
C SER A 378 5.18 14.56 39.18
N ILE A 379 4.09 13.92 38.78
CA ILE A 379 4.03 13.12 37.56
C ILE A 379 2.91 13.61 36.65
N GLN A 380 3.04 13.28 35.37
CA GLN A 380 2.05 13.55 34.34
C GLN A 380 1.25 12.27 34.07
N ALA A 381 -0.08 12.39 34.10
CA ALA A 381 -1.02 11.33 33.77
C ALA A 381 -1.81 11.74 32.51
N GLU A 382 -1.56 11.05 31.39
CA GLU A 382 -2.27 11.23 30.13
C GLU A 382 -3.56 10.41 30.13
N TYR A 383 -4.71 11.06 30.22
CA TYR A 383 -5.99 10.38 30.08
C TYR A 383 -6.29 10.22 28.61
N ILE A 384 -6.56 8.98 28.19
CA ILE A 384 -6.88 8.59 26.82
C ILE A 384 -8.26 7.97 26.80
N TRP A 385 -9.10 8.38 25.85
CA TRP A 385 -10.46 7.87 25.67
C TRP A 385 -10.87 7.81 24.20
N ILE A 386 -11.98 7.15 23.93
CA ILE A 386 -12.60 7.04 22.60
C ILE A 386 -13.71 8.08 22.50
N ASP A 387 -13.73 8.84 21.40
CA ASP A 387 -14.76 9.85 21.16
C ASP A 387 -16.05 9.29 20.54
N GLY A 388 -16.92 10.18 20.05
CA GLY A 388 -18.20 9.83 19.45
C GLY A 388 -18.09 9.25 18.03
N ASP A 389 -16.93 9.42 17.39
CA ASP A 389 -16.63 8.97 16.03
C ASP A 389 -15.73 7.72 16.04
N GLY A 390 -15.33 7.23 17.22
CA GLY A 390 -14.47 6.06 17.38
C GLY A 390 -12.97 6.39 17.40
N GLU A 391 -12.61 7.66 17.40
CA GLU A 391 -11.23 8.13 17.38
C GLU A 391 -10.67 8.33 18.80
N LEU A 392 -9.35 8.23 18.91
CA LEU A 392 -8.66 8.45 20.19
C LEU A 392 -8.49 9.94 20.50
N ARG A 393 -8.76 10.30 21.74
CA ARG A 393 -8.51 11.64 22.30
C ARG A 393 -7.68 11.51 23.56
N SER A 394 -6.90 12.53 23.86
CA SER A 394 -6.12 12.56 25.10
C SER A 394 -5.94 13.95 25.68
N LYS A 395 -5.68 14.00 26.98
CA LYS A 395 -5.20 15.19 27.70
C LYS A 395 -4.50 14.83 29.00
N THR A 396 -3.61 15.70 29.44
CA THR A 396 -2.73 15.46 30.61
C THR A 396 -3.20 16.17 31.87
N THR A 397 -3.18 15.47 33.01
CA THR A 397 -3.25 16.09 34.35
C THR A 397 -1.96 15.86 35.13
N THR A 398 -1.70 16.70 36.14
CA THR A 398 -0.58 16.54 37.06
C THR A 398 -1.05 15.81 38.32
N CYS A 399 -0.31 14.78 38.73
CA CYS A 399 -0.46 14.10 40.02
C CYS A 399 0.71 14.50 40.93
N SER A 400 0.44 14.72 42.22
CA SER A 400 1.45 15.19 43.18
C SER A 400 2.42 14.12 43.66
N HIS A 401 2.19 12.86 43.31
CA HIS A 401 2.98 11.71 43.69
C HIS A 401 2.83 10.61 42.64
N LYS A 402 3.73 9.63 42.71
CA LYS A 402 3.68 8.43 41.89
C LYS A 402 2.42 7.61 42.17
N ILE A 403 1.72 7.25 41.10
CA ILE A 403 0.49 6.43 41.15
C ILE A 403 0.83 4.95 40.97
N THR A 404 0.23 4.09 41.80
CA THR A 404 0.44 2.63 41.71
C THR A 404 -0.84 1.83 41.42
N ASP A 405 -2.01 2.38 41.77
CA ASP A 405 -3.32 1.77 41.53
C ASP A 405 -4.26 2.74 40.79
N VAL A 406 -5.09 2.20 39.90
CA VAL A 406 -6.13 2.94 39.15
C VAL A 406 -7.05 3.75 40.07
N LYS A 407 -7.31 3.27 41.29
CA LYS A 407 -8.20 3.90 42.26
C LYS A 407 -7.65 5.19 42.87
N GLU A 408 -6.34 5.42 42.77
CA GLU A 408 -5.70 6.67 43.23
C GLU A 408 -5.98 7.82 42.25
N LEU A 409 -6.36 7.50 41.01
CA LEU A 409 -6.67 8.49 39.98
C LEU A 409 -8.05 9.09 40.18
N LYS A 410 -8.14 10.41 40.05
CA LYS A 410 -9.42 11.12 40.09
C LYS A 410 -10.27 10.79 38.85
N GLU A 411 -11.58 10.78 39.04
CA GLU A 411 -12.51 10.99 37.93
C GLU A 411 -12.26 12.39 37.35
N TRP A 412 -12.30 12.49 36.03
CA TRP A 412 -12.13 13.76 35.33
C TRP A 412 -13.30 13.97 34.36
N ASN A 413 -13.30 15.07 33.62
CA ASN A 413 -14.36 15.40 32.67
C ASN A 413 -13.75 16.09 31.45
N PHE A 414 -14.44 16.12 30.33
CA PHE A 414 -14.10 16.92 29.15
C PHE A 414 -15.37 17.43 28.47
N ASP A 415 -15.20 18.35 27.52
CA ASP A 415 -16.28 18.89 26.71
C ASP A 415 -16.65 17.93 25.57
N GLY A 416 -17.71 17.16 25.77
CA GLY A 416 -18.25 16.18 24.83
C GLY A 416 -18.90 16.79 23.59
N SER A 417 -19.18 18.09 23.57
CA SER A 417 -19.69 18.76 22.36
C SER A 417 -18.63 18.90 21.26
N SER A 418 -17.36 18.95 21.66
CA SER A 418 -16.19 18.99 20.77
C SER A 418 -15.75 17.60 20.28
N THR A 419 -16.45 16.54 20.68
CA THR A 419 -16.07 15.13 20.40
C THR A 419 -17.27 14.26 19.99
N ASN A 420 -18.38 14.88 19.57
CA ASN A 420 -19.62 14.20 19.13
C ASN A 420 -20.24 13.26 20.19
N GLN A 421 -20.07 13.58 21.49
CA GLN A 421 -20.55 12.77 22.61
C GLN A 421 -21.67 13.41 23.41
N ALA A 422 -21.83 14.73 23.32
CA ALA A 422 -22.83 15.48 24.07
C ALA A 422 -23.31 16.73 23.31
N PRO A 423 -24.54 17.23 23.55
CA PRO A 423 -24.97 18.51 23.01
C PRO A 423 -24.29 19.69 23.71
N GLY A 424 -24.15 20.83 23.03
CA GLY A 424 -23.43 21.99 23.59
C GLY A 424 -24.04 22.64 24.84
N HIS A 425 -25.29 22.36 25.18
CA HIS A 425 -25.95 22.91 26.38
C HIS A 425 -25.85 22.00 27.62
N ASP A 426 -25.37 20.76 27.45
CA ASP A 426 -25.07 19.81 28.52
C ASP A 426 -23.93 18.92 28.04
N SER A 427 -22.72 19.49 28.03
CA SER A 427 -21.60 18.92 27.29
C SER A 427 -20.59 18.15 28.14
N ASP A 428 -20.70 18.18 29.47
CA ASP A 428 -19.75 17.50 30.34
C ASP A 428 -19.89 15.98 30.23
N ILE A 429 -18.79 15.33 29.83
CA ILE A 429 -18.63 13.85 29.84
C ILE A 429 -17.56 13.49 30.86
N TYR A 430 -17.86 12.53 31.73
CA TYR A 430 -16.95 12.03 32.76
C TYR A 430 -16.00 10.96 32.21
N LEU A 431 -14.75 11.01 32.68
CA LEU A 431 -13.68 10.06 32.41
C LEU A 431 -13.39 9.25 33.67
N ARG A 432 -13.72 7.95 33.62
CA ARG A 432 -13.42 7.01 34.71
C ARG A 432 -12.19 6.17 34.38
N PRO A 433 -11.09 6.28 35.14
CA PRO A 433 -9.89 5.48 34.93
C PRO A 433 -10.18 3.98 34.94
N ALA A 434 -9.65 3.27 33.95
CA ALA A 434 -9.91 1.86 33.71
C ALA A 434 -8.62 1.01 33.67
N ALA A 435 -7.52 1.56 33.17
CA ALA A 435 -6.20 0.92 33.17
C ALA A 435 -5.09 1.97 33.19
N ILE A 436 -3.92 1.60 33.73
CA ILE A 436 -2.71 2.43 33.77
C ILE A 436 -1.57 1.71 33.04
N PHE A 437 -0.80 2.47 32.27
CA PHE A 437 0.44 2.02 31.61
C PHE A 437 1.55 3.03 31.87
N LYS A 438 2.81 2.62 31.71
CA LYS A 438 3.93 3.58 31.75
C LYS A 438 3.91 4.43 30.49
N ASP A 439 4.19 5.72 30.61
CA ASP A 439 4.29 6.62 29.45
C ASP A 439 5.68 6.47 28.79
N PRO A 440 5.78 5.92 27.56
CA PRO A 440 7.07 5.71 26.88
C PRO A 440 7.67 7.01 26.32
N ILE A 441 6.87 8.06 26.15
CA ILE A 441 7.29 9.34 25.60
C ILE A 441 7.88 10.18 26.73
N ARG A 442 7.13 10.34 27.81
CA ARG A 442 7.55 11.13 28.98
C ARG A 442 8.49 10.38 29.91
N ARG A 443 8.42 9.04 29.93
CA ARG A 443 9.27 8.15 30.73
C ARG A 443 9.16 8.44 32.23
N GLY A 444 10.07 7.88 33.02
CA GLY A 444 10.08 8.06 34.48
C GLY A 444 8.82 7.45 35.13
N ASP A 445 8.26 8.18 36.09
CA ASP A 445 7.04 7.79 36.81
C ASP A 445 5.75 8.30 36.14
N ASN A 446 5.85 8.89 34.94
CA ASN A 446 4.69 9.35 34.17
C ASN A 446 3.89 8.17 33.60
N ILE A 447 2.59 8.36 33.45
CA ILE A 447 1.66 7.29 33.12
C ILE A 447 0.66 7.68 32.03
N LEU A 448 0.20 6.65 31.32
CA LEU A 448 -0.98 6.70 30.48
C LEU A 448 -2.15 6.08 31.23
N VAL A 449 -3.33 6.67 31.08
CA VAL A 449 -4.57 6.27 31.75
C VAL A 449 -5.63 6.04 30.69
N ILE A 450 -6.01 4.79 30.46
CA ILE A 450 -7.18 4.48 29.64
C ILE A 450 -8.42 4.75 30.49
N ALA A 451 -9.35 5.55 29.96
CA ALA A 451 -10.55 5.95 30.67
C ALA A 451 -11.83 5.60 29.89
N GLU A 452 -12.89 5.28 30.64
CA GLU A 452 -14.24 5.11 30.13
C GLU A 452 -15.02 6.43 30.15
N CYS A 453 -15.87 6.62 29.14
CA CYS A 453 -16.75 7.78 29.02
C CYS A 453 -18.13 7.52 29.65
N TYR A 454 -18.58 8.44 30.50
CA TYR A 454 -19.89 8.41 31.15
C TYR A 454 -20.59 9.76 31.00
N ASN A 455 -21.90 9.72 30.78
CA ASN A 455 -22.73 10.92 30.69
C ASN A 455 -22.86 11.60 32.06
N SER A 456 -23.37 12.84 32.05
CA SER A 456 -23.60 13.66 33.25
C SER A 456 -24.52 12.98 34.28
N ASP A 457 -25.44 12.13 33.83
CA ASP A 457 -26.36 11.33 34.66
C ASP A 457 -25.73 10.03 35.23
N GLY A 458 -24.46 9.76 34.91
CA GLY A 458 -23.72 8.58 35.35
C GLY A 458 -23.94 7.32 34.50
N THR A 459 -24.75 7.38 33.43
CA THR A 459 -24.91 6.28 32.47
C THR A 459 -23.69 6.17 31.55
N PRO A 460 -23.35 4.96 31.05
CA PRO A 460 -22.29 4.80 30.05
C PRO A 460 -22.61 5.64 28.80
N ASN A 461 -21.62 6.36 28.27
CA ASN A 461 -21.80 7.09 27.02
C ASN A 461 -22.12 6.11 25.86
N LYS A 462 -22.78 6.59 24.81
CA LYS A 462 -23.19 5.77 23.65
C LYS A 462 -22.02 4.99 23.01
N THR A 463 -20.79 5.50 23.07
CA THR A 463 -19.59 4.85 22.54
C THR A 463 -18.78 4.08 23.59
N ASN A 464 -19.25 3.97 24.84
CA ASN A 464 -18.58 3.19 25.88
C ASN A 464 -18.91 1.69 25.73
N TYR A 465 -18.34 1.08 24.71
CA TYR A 465 -18.48 -0.37 24.46
C TYR A 465 -17.73 -1.22 25.47
N ARG A 466 -16.70 -0.67 26.13
CA ARG A 466 -15.99 -1.34 27.22
C ARG A 466 -16.93 -1.76 28.35
N HIS A 467 -17.89 -0.91 28.72
CA HIS A 467 -18.87 -1.23 29.76
C HIS A 467 -19.60 -2.56 29.48
N TYR A 468 -20.08 -2.73 28.24
CA TYR A 468 -20.80 -3.93 27.82
C TYR A 468 -19.87 -5.14 27.66
N ALA A 469 -18.71 -4.93 27.05
CA ALA A 469 -17.69 -5.98 26.90
C ALA A 469 -17.24 -6.53 28.25
N LYS A 470 -16.98 -5.65 29.23
CA LYS A 470 -16.62 -6.04 30.59
C LYS A 470 -17.69 -6.92 31.23
N LYS A 471 -18.97 -6.57 31.06
CA LYS A 471 -20.08 -7.37 31.60
C LYS A 471 -20.10 -8.79 31.03
N ALA A 472 -19.93 -8.94 29.71
CA ALA A 472 -19.86 -10.25 29.07
C ALA A 472 -18.64 -11.06 29.54
N MET A 473 -17.47 -10.41 29.61
CA MET A 473 -16.24 -11.03 30.12
C MET A 473 -16.37 -11.49 31.58
N ASP A 474 -17.01 -10.69 32.44
CA ASP A 474 -17.23 -11.04 33.84
C ASP A 474 -18.17 -12.26 33.99
N GLN A 475 -19.19 -12.36 33.13
CA GLN A 475 -20.12 -13.50 33.10
C GLN A 475 -19.45 -14.78 32.59
N ALA A 476 -18.54 -14.65 31.62
CA ALA A 476 -17.81 -15.77 31.01
C ALA A 476 -16.44 -16.05 31.66
N LYS A 477 -16.16 -15.48 32.84
CA LYS A 477 -14.82 -15.52 33.46
C LYS A 477 -14.27 -16.94 33.67
N ASP A 478 -15.15 -17.91 33.92
CA ASP A 478 -14.76 -19.30 34.23
C ASP A 478 -14.22 -20.03 32.99
N GLU A 479 -14.60 -19.57 31.79
CA GLU A 479 -14.05 -20.05 30.52
C GLU A 479 -12.70 -19.42 30.17
N ASP A 480 -12.24 -18.40 30.90
CA ASP A 480 -11.01 -17.64 30.63
C ASP A 480 -10.78 -17.36 29.12
N PRO A 481 -11.64 -16.51 28.51
CA PRO A 481 -11.58 -16.19 27.08
C PRO A 481 -10.31 -15.42 26.74
N TRP A 482 -9.45 -15.93 25.85
CA TRP A 482 -8.21 -15.28 25.40
C TRP A 482 -8.37 -14.72 24.00
N PHE A 483 -7.81 -13.52 23.78
CA PHE A 483 -7.80 -12.83 22.50
C PHE A 483 -6.38 -12.47 22.08
N GLY A 484 -6.11 -12.60 20.78
CA GLY A 484 -4.96 -11.99 20.11
C GLY A 484 -5.43 -11.29 18.84
N ILE A 485 -5.15 -9.99 18.70
CA ILE A 485 -5.60 -9.18 17.57
C ILE A 485 -4.40 -8.80 16.71
N GLU A 486 -4.53 -9.04 15.42
CA GLU A 486 -3.57 -8.73 14.35
C GLU A 486 -3.97 -7.40 13.72
N GLN A 487 -3.49 -6.27 14.26
CA GLN A 487 -3.88 -4.94 13.81
C GLN A 487 -3.04 -4.51 12.61
N GLU A 488 -3.65 -4.52 11.42
CA GLU A 488 -3.05 -3.95 10.21
C GLU A 488 -3.36 -2.45 10.11
N TYR A 489 -2.43 -1.68 9.52
CA TYR A 489 -2.58 -0.24 9.27
C TYR A 489 -1.68 0.21 8.12
N THR A 490 -2.01 1.36 7.54
CA THR A 490 -1.27 1.94 6.40
C THR A 490 -0.71 3.31 6.75
N LEU A 491 0.53 3.56 6.31
CA LEU A 491 1.23 4.83 6.54
C LEU A 491 1.07 5.79 5.36
N PHE A 492 0.77 7.04 5.67
CA PHE A 492 0.64 8.16 4.74
C PHE A 492 1.60 9.30 5.12
N ASP A 493 2.05 10.07 4.14
CA ASP A 493 2.73 11.33 4.38
C ASP A 493 1.73 12.47 4.66
N THR A 494 2.25 13.65 4.97
CA THR A 494 1.43 14.84 5.26
C THR A 494 0.62 15.34 4.07
N ASP A 495 0.97 14.94 2.84
CA ASP A 495 0.24 15.29 1.62
C ASP A 495 -0.91 14.28 1.36
N GLY A 496 -1.16 13.35 2.30
CA GLY A 496 -2.15 12.29 2.16
C GLY A 496 -1.75 11.23 1.13
N GLN A 497 -0.48 11.16 0.73
CA GLN A 497 0.04 10.14 -0.17
C GLN A 497 0.61 8.97 0.62
N PRO A 498 0.59 7.74 0.08
CA PRO A 498 1.08 6.60 0.82
C PRO A 498 2.59 6.74 1.04
N TYR A 499 3.04 6.56 2.28
CA TYR A 499 4.37 6.98 2.68
C TYR A 499 5.46 6.26 1.85
N GLY A 500 6.38 7.01 1.24
CA GLY A 500 7.48 6.42 0.47
C GLY A 500 7.10 5.91 -0.93
N TRP A 501 5.85 6.10 -1.38
CA TRP A 501 5.46 5.80 -2.75
C TRP A 501 5.98 6.87 -3.73
N PRO A 502 6.17 6.54 -5.03
CA PRO A 502 6.53 7.52 -6.04
C PRO A 502 5.46 8.61 -6.15
N LYS A 503 5.85 9.90 -6.05
CA LYS A 503 4.90 11.01 -6.19
C LYS A 503 4.17 10.94 -7.53
N GLY A 504 2.84 10.88 -7.50
CA GLY A 504 1.99 10.77 -8.69
C GLY A 504 2.08 9.42 -9.42
N GLY A 505 2.58 8.37 -8.76
CA GLY A 505 2.73 7.04 -9.32
C GLY A 505 2.49 5.92 -8.32
N PHE A 506 2.71 4.69 -8.76
CA PHE A 506 2.59 3.48 -7.97
C PHE A 506 3.95 2.80 -7.83
N PRO A 507 4.23 2.13 -6.70
CA PRO A 507 5.38 1.26 -6.58
C PRO A 507 5.22 0.01 -7.47
N ALA A 508 6.21 -0.88 -7.44
CA ALA A 508 6.09 -2.17 -8.14
C ALA A 508 4.89 -2.98 -7.61
N PRO A 509 4.35 -3.95 -8.37
CA PRO A 509 3.27 -4.81 -7.89
C PRO A 509 3.59 -5.52 -6.57
N GLN A 510 2.55 -5.86 -5.82
CA GLN A 510 2.66 -6.61 -4.56
C GLN A 510 3.41 -7.93 -4.74
N GLY A 511 4.10 -8.37 -3.68
CA GLY A 511 4.94 -9.57 -3.70
C GLY A 511 6.22 -9.41 -2.88
N PRO A 512 7.10 -8.44 -3.18
CA PRO A 512 8.38 -8.30 -2.48
C PRO A 512 8.30 -7.59 -1.11
N TYR A 513 7.13 -7.10 -0.72
CA TYR A 513 6.93 -6.23 0.44
C TYR A 513 6.66 -6.99 1.74
N TYR A 514 5.79 -8.02 1.68
CA TYR A 514 5.44 -8.85 2.83
C TYR A 514 6.69 -9.45 3.47
N CYS A 515 6.91 -9.18 4.76
CA CYS A 515 8.12 -9.57 5.50
C CYS A 515 9.44 -9.20 4.78
N GLY A 516 9.43 -8.15 3.95
CA GLY A 516 10.56 -7.71 3.17
C GLY A 516 11.71 -7.15 4.02
N VAL A 517 12.89 -7.03 3.40
CA VAL A 517 14.06 -6.35 3.98
C VAL A 517 14.79 -5.55 2.89
N GLY A 518 15.28 -4.37 3.26
CA GLY A 518 16.03 -3.48 2.38
C GLY A 518 15.23 -2.30 1.85
N ALA A 519 15.97 -1.27 1.44
CA ALA A 519 15.41 -0.06 0.83
C ALA A 519 14.65 -0.41 -0.46
N GLY A 520 13.51 0.24 -0.69
CA GLY A 520 12.63 -0.02 -1.84
C GLY A 520 11.64 -1.17 -1.65
N LYS A 521 11.73 -1.91 -0.53
CA LYS A 521 10.73 -2.93 -0.13
C LYS A 521 10.03 -2.57 1.17
N VAL A 522 10.78 -2.00 2.11
CA VAL A 522 10.28 -1.67 3.46
C VAL A 522 10.36 -0.17 3.67
N PHE A 523 9.25 0.41 4.13
CA PHE A 523 9.13 1.85 4.36
C PHE A 523 8.83 2.12 5.83
N ALA A 524 9.52 3.10 6.42
CA ALA A 524 9.34 3.54 7.81
C ALA A 524 9.62 2.50 8.91
N ARG A 525 10.50 1.51 8.70
CA ARG A 525 10.84 0.51 9.73
C ARG A 525 11.26 1.13 11.08
N ASP A 526 11.96 2.26 11.05
CA ASP A 526 12.39 2.95 12.28
C ASP A 526 11.22 3.36 13.17
N LEU A 527 10.10 3.82 12.57
CA LEU A 527 8.86 4.13 13.29
C LEU A 527 8.27 2.87 13.94
N ILE A 528 8.26 1.76 13.21
CA ILE A 528 7.68 0.49 13.68
C ILE A 528 8.51 -0.11 14.82
N GLU A 529 9.83 -0.05 14.73
CA GLU A 529 10.74 -0.49 15.80
C GLU A 529 10.60 0.41 17.04
N ALA A 530 10.44 1.72 16.86
CA ALA A 530 10.18 2.66 17.95
C ALA A 530 8.84 2.35 18.64
N HIS A 531 7.77 2.11 17.86
CA HIS A 531 6.46 1.69 18.36
C HIS A 531 6.54 0.38 19.16
N TYR A 532 7.22 -0.63 18.65
CA TYR A 532 7.39 -1.90 19.36
C TYR A 532 8.09 -1.67 20.71
N ARG A 533 9.20 -0.92 20.73
CA ARG A 533 9.91 -0.58 21.97
C ARG A 533 9.04 0.22 22.95
N ALA A 534 8.23 1.14 22.45
CA ALA A 534 7.30 1.91 23.27
C ALA A 534 6.25 1.02 23.93
N CYS A 535 5.67 0.07 23.19
CA CYS A 535 4.69 -0.89 23.72
C CYS A 535 5.31 -1.78 24.81
N LEU A 536 6.52 -2.29 24.57
CA LEU A 536 7.26 -3.10 25.56
C LEU A 536 7.57 -2.28 26.83
N TYR A 537 7.99 -1.02 26.69
CA TYR A 537 8.27 -0.14 27.82
C TYR A 537 7.00 0.15 28.63
N ALA A 538 5.89 0.42 27.94
CA ALA A 538 4.60 0.70 28.55
C ALA A 538 4.03 -0.50 29.33
N GLY A 539 4.49 -1.71 29.02
CA GLY A 539 4.00 -2.96 29.59
C GLY A 539 2.83 -3.56 28.83
N VAL A 540 2.63 -3.16 27.57
CA VAL A 540 1.61 -3.76 26.71
C VAL A 540 2.07 -5.13 26.22
N ASN A 541 1.15 -6.10 26.22
CA ASN A 541 1.41 -7.45 25.75
C ASN A 541 1.40 -7.57 24.22
N ILE A 542 2.38 -6.92 23.59
CA ILE A 542 2.67 -7.03 22.16
C ILE A 542 3.43 -8.34 21.89
N SER A 543 2.95 -9.13 20.94
CA SER A 543 3.51 -10.45 20.60
C SER A 543 4.38 -10.44 19.35
N GLY A 544 4.24 -9.44 18.47
CA GLY A 544 5.03 -9.35 17.25
C GLY A 544 4.67 -8.18 16.35
N ILE A 545 5.42 -8.05 15.25
CA ILE A 545 5.19 -7.12 14.13
C ILE A 545 5.58 -7.79 12.81
N ASN A 546 5.01 -7.34 11.70
CA ASN A 546 5.51 -7.63 10.35
C ASN A 546 5.17 -6.51 9.36
N ALA A 547 5.96 -6.42 8.29
CA ALA A 547 5.59 -5.63 7.11
C ALA A 547 4.53 -6.41 6.32
N GLU A 548 3.46 -5.73 5.92
CA GLU A 548 2.34 -6.34 5.23
C GLU A 548 2.51 -6.39 3.71
N VAL A 549 1.55 -7.00 3.02
CA VAL A 549 1.59 -7.25 1.57
C VAL A 549 1.65 -5.96 0.76
N MET A 550 0.93 -4.92 1.18
CA MET A 550 0.98 -3.62 0.51
C MET A 550 2.18 -2.80 1.02
N PRO A 551 2.95 -2.13 0.13
CA PRO A 551 4.04 -1.28 0.57
C PRO A 551 3.53 -0.15 1.46
N SER A 552 4.20 0.06 2.58
CA SER A 552 3.83 1.03 3.63
C SER A 552 2.63 0.62 4.49
N GLN A 553 2.19 -0.64 4.35
CA GLN A 553 1.31 -1.32 5.29
C GLN A 553 2.12 -2.14 6.28
N TRP A 554 1.67 -2.16 7.53
CA TRP A 554 2.30 -2.85 8.63
C TRP A 554 1.26 -3.50 9.53
N GLU A 555 1.71 -4.48 10.30
CA GLU A 555 0.91 -5.16 11.31
C GLU A 555 1.67 -5.21 12.62
N PHE A 556 0.94 -5.06 13.73
CA PHE A 556 1.39 -5.52 15.04
C PHE A 556 0.36 -6.50 15.62
N GLN A 557 0.84 -7.50 16.34
CA GLN A 557 -0.02 -8.46 17.03
C GLN A 557 0.06 -8.22 18.53
N ALA A 558 -1.09 -8.23 19.19
CA ALA A 558 -1.13 -8.12 20.63
C ALA A 558 -2.29 -8.85 21.27
N GLY A 559 -2.12 -9.12 22.56
CA GLY A 559 -3.17 -9.62 23.42
C GLY A 559 -4.22 -8.54 23.73
N ARG A 560 -4.88 -8.68 24.89
CA ARG A 560 -6.08 -7.95 25.34
C ARG A 560 -5.94 -6.42 25.52
N ASP A 561 -4.91 -5.78 24.96
CA ASP A 561 -4.49 -4.42 25.34
C ASP A 561 -4.76 -3.40 24.22
N TYR A 562 -5.78 -2.56 24.44
CA TYR A 562 -6.21 -1.44 23.59
C TYR A 562 -5.23 -0.25 23.39
N PRO A 563 -4.23 0.06 24.25
CA PRO A 563 -3.40 1.28 24.12
C PRO A 563 -2.52 1.35 22.86
N LEU A 564 -2.47 0.28 22.06
CA LEU A 564 -1.52 0.12 20.97
C LEU A 564 -1.70 1.12 19.83
N LEU A 565 -2.95 1.44 19.49
CA LEU A 565 -3.25 2.40 18.43
C LEU A 565 -2.83 3.83 18.84
N GLN A 566 -2.92 4.16 20.13
CA GLN A 566 -2.41 5.43 20.66
C GLN A 566 -0.89 5.53 20.46
N PHE A 567 -0.14 4.46 20.75
CA PHE A 567 1.31 4.46 20.54
C PHE A 567 1.66 4.64 19.06
N THR A 568 0.92 4.02 18.15
CA THR A 568 1.16 4.15 16.71
C THR A 568 0.97 5.59 16.26
N ASN A 569 -0.14 6.23 16.64
CA ASN A 569 -0.44 7.62 16.28
C ASN A 569 0.55 8.61 16.92
N SER A 570 0.80 8.50 18.23
CA SER A 570 1.73 9.40 18.90
C SER A 570 3.17 9.23 18.41
N SER A 571 3.60 8.01 18.09
CA SER A 571 4.93 7.80 17.51
C SER A 571 4.99 8.35 16.09
N SER A 572 3.93 8.27 15.29
CA SER A 572 3.97 8.69 13.89
C SER A 572 4.01 10.22 13.72
N GLU A 573 3.49 10.98 14.69
CA GLU A 573 3.57 12.45 14.74
C GLU A 573 5.02 12.96 14.64
N ASP A 574 5.97 12.33 15.35
CA ASP A 574 7.38 12.71 15.34
C ASP A 574 8.05 12.53 13.97
N TRP A 575 7.53 11.61 13.14
CA TRP A 575 8.01 11.36 11.79
C TRP A 575 7.21 12.10 10.70
N ASN A 576 6.20 12.89 11.09
CA ASN A 576 5.22 13.50 10.18
C ASN A 576 4.55 12.45 9.26
N ILE A 577 4.24 11.30 9.84
CA ILE A 577 3.54 10.20 9.18
C ILE A 577 2.13 10.12 9.77
N GLN A 578 1.15 10.03 8.89
CA GLN A 578 -0.24 9.76 9.26
C GLN A 578 -0.48 8.26 9.21
N VAL A 579 -1.20 7.74 10.20
CA VAL A 579 -1.58 6.33 10.28
C VAL A 579 -3.06 6.23 9.91
N SER A 580 -3.38 5.32 9.01
CA SER A 580 -4.76 5.00 8.66
C SER A 580 -5.07 3.56 9.01
N VAL A 581 -6.17 3.38 9.74
CA VAL A 581 -6.79 2.07 10.00
C VAL A 581 -7.99 1.82 9.09
N HIS A 582 -8.15 2.58 8.00
CA HIS A 582 -9.23 2.35 7.06
C HIS A 582 -9.07 0.98 6.37
N PRO A 583 -10.11 0.12 6.30
CA PRO A 583 -9.98 -1.26 5.83
C PRO A 583 -9.64 -1.40 4.34
N LYS A 584 -9.88 -0.35 3.56
CA LYS A 584 -9.49 -0.31 2.15
C LYS A 584 -8.94 1.07 1.77
N PRO A 585 -7.69 1.41 2.11
CA PRO A 585 -7.14 2.76 1.92
C PRO A 585 -7.10 3.17 0.44
N PHE A 586 -7.06 2.21 -0.48
CA PHE A 586 -7.16 2.44 -1.92
C PHE A 586 -8.36 1.69 -2.48
N SER A 587 -9.38 2.45 -2.91
CA SER A 587 -10.55 1.92 -3.62
C SER A 587 -10.25 1.59 -5.09
N THR A 588 -9.09 2.03 -5.62
CA THR A 588 -8.68 1.77 -7.01
C THR A 588 -7.32 1.06 -7.05
N GLY A 589 -7.24 -0.03 -7.83
CA GLY A 589 -6.05 -0.87 -7.97
C GLY A 589 -6.10 -2.19 -7.19
N GLU A 590 -5.22 -3.12 -7.55
CA GLU A 590 -5.10 -4.46 -6.94
C GLU A 590 -4.20 -4.43 -5.69
N TRP A 591 -4.58 -3.60 -4.71
CA TRP A 591 -3.85 -3.46 -3.43
C TRP A 591 -4.62 -4.13 -2.29
N ASN A 592 -3.91 -4.74 -1.34
CA ASN A 592 -4.53 -5.39 -0.18
C ASN A 592 -5.33 -4.38 0.67
N GLY A 593 -6.36 -4.90 1.36
CA GLY A 593 -7.02 -4.15 2.42
C GLY A 593 -6.31 -4.33 3.75
N ALA A 594 -6.81 -3.66 4.79
CA ALA A 594 -6.32 -3.75 6.16
C ALA A 594 -7.37 -4.42 7.07
N GLY A 595 -6.97 -5.49 7.77
CA GLY A 595 -7.80 -6.25 8.70
C GLY A 595 -7.42 -6.05 10.18
N ALA A 596 -8.25 -6.60 11.06
CA ALA A 596 -7.94 -6.81 12.48
C ALA A 596 -8.24 -8.26 12.87
N HIS A 597 -7.52 -9.23 12.31
CA HIS A 597 -7.85 -10.63 12.54
C HIS A 597 -7.82 -10.95 14.04
N THR A 598 -8.87 -11.61 14.53
CA THR A 598 -9.06 -11.84 15.95
C THR A 598 -8.95 -13.33 16.25
N ASN A 599 -7.82 -13.70 16.86
CA ASN A 599 -7.56 -15.04 17.39
C ASN A 599 -8.28 -15.21 18.73
N TYR A 600 -9.08 -16.28 18.87
CA TYR A 600 -9.91 -16.50 20.06
C TYR A 600 -9.85 -17.95 20.56
N SER A 601 -9.77 -18.10 21.89
CA SER A 601 -9.83 -19.39 22.57
C SER A 601 -10.41 -19.29 23.98
N THR A 602 -10.86 -20.40 24.52
CA THR A 602 -11.30 -20.54 25.91
C THR A 602 -10.66 -21.77 26.55
N ASN A 603 -10.85 -21.97 27.84
CA ASN A 603 -10.45 -23.20 28.52
C ASN A 603 -11.00 -24.44 27.82
N SER A 604 -12.26 -24.38 27.37
CA SER A 604 -12.89 -25.46 26.60
C SER A 604 -12.20 -25.72 25.26
N THR A 605 -11.81 -24.69 24.50
CA THR A 605 -11.12 -24.88 23.20
C THR A 605 -9.66 -25.29 23.35
N ARG A 606 -9.01 -24.92 24.45
CA ARG A 606 -7.62 -25.28 24.77
C ARG A 606 -7.50 -26.67 25.44
N ALA A 607 -8.61 -27.29 25.85
CA ALA A 607 -8.60 -28.60 26.48
C ALA A 607 -8.25 -29.72 25.48
N LYS A 608 -7.25 -30.54 25.83
CA LYS A 608 -6.82 -31.67 24.99
C LYS A 608 -7.94 -32.70 24.84
N GLY A 609 -8.17 -33.16 23.61
CA GLY A 609 -9.17 -34.19 23.26
C GLY A 609 -10.58 -33.68 23.01
N THR A 610 -10.97 -32.52 23.56
CA THR A 610 -12.29 -31.90 23.34
C THR A 610 -12.21 -30.54 22.63
N GLY A 611 -11.02 -29.94 22.55
CA GLY A 611 -10.82 -28.57 22.09
C GLY A 611 -11.31 -28.30 20.68
N LEU A 612 -10.97 -29.15 19.70
CA LEU A 612 -11.44 -28.98 18.32
C LEU A 612 -12.96 -29.02 18.20
N LYS A 613 -13.62 -29.92 18.95
CA LYS A 613 -15.09 -29.99 18.97
C LYS A 613 -15.71 -28.72 19.56
N ALA A 614 -15.09 -28.14 20.60
CA ALA A 614 -15.53 -26.86 21.16
C ALA A 614 -15.34 -25.72 20.14
N ILE A 615 -14.24 -25.72 19.37
CA ILE A 615 -14.02 -24.76 18.28
C ILE A 615 -15.12 -24.87 17.23
N GLU A 616 -15.43 -26.08 16.75
CA GLU A 616 -16.50 -26.32 15.76
C GLU A 616 -17.86 -25.85 16.26
N GLN A 617 -18.17 -26.08 17.54
CA GLN A 617 -19.40 -25.58 18.17
C GLN A 617 -19.47 -24.06 18.20
N MET A 618 -18.37 -23.38 18.55
CA MET A 618 -18.31 -21.92 18.53
C MET A 618 -18.45 -21.35 17.12
N ILE A 619 -17.83 -21.99 16.12
CA ILE A 619 -17.94 -21.59 14.72
C ILE A 619 -19.40 -21.67 14.24
N ASN A 620 -20.12 -22.73 14.58
CA ASN A 620 -21.54 -22.86 14.22
C ASN A 620 -22.41 -21.75 14.83
N LYS A 621 -22.11 -21.31 16.07
CA LYS A 621 -22.80 -20.17 16.69
C LYS A 621 -22.48 -18.86 15.96
N LEU A 622 -21.22 -18.66 15.57
CA LEU A 622 -20.78 -17.47 14.82
C LEU A 622 -21.40 -17.41 13.42
N GLU A 623 -21.59 -18.56 12.77
CA GLU A 623 -22.28 -18.67 11.47
C GLU A 623 -23.72 -18.16 11.58
N ALA A 624 -24.45 -18.64 12.60
CA ALA A 624 -25.84 -18.26 12.83
C ALA A 624 -26.02 -16.74 13.09
N LYS A 625 -24.96 -16.06 13.55
CA LYS A 625 -24.95 -14.62 13.84
C LYS A 625 -24.04 -13.81 12.91
N HIS A 626 -23.74 -14.32 11.71
CA HIS A 626 -22.80 -13.67 10.80
C HIS A 626 -23.12 -12.19 10.54
N ALA A 627 -24.37 -11.86 10.21
CA ALA A 627 -24.80 -10.49 9.91
C ALA A 627 -24.69 -9.55 11.13
N GLU A 628 -24.98 -10.04 12.33
CA GLU A 628 -24.85 -9.27 13.58
C GLU A 628 -23.38 -8.92 13.86
N HIS A 629 -22.48 -9.88 13.63
CA HIS A 629 -21.04 -9.64 13.75
C HIS A 629 -20.54 -8.65 12.70
N ILE A 630 -20.90 -8.82 11.42
CA ILE A 630 -20.47 -7.90 10.35
C ILE A 630 -20.87 -6.45 10.66
N ALA A 631 -22.08 -6.22 11.18
CA ALA A 631 -22.54 -4.88 11.56
C ALA A 631 -21.74 -4.23 12.71
N ALA A 632 -20.97 -5.02 13.46
CA ALA A 632 -20.08 -4.53 14.53
C ALA A 632 -18.60 -4.54 14.14
N TYR A 633 -18.24 -5.05 12.97
CA TYR A 633 -16.87 -5.39 12.57
C TYR A 633 -16.19 -4.30 11.72
N GLY A 634 -16.45 -3.04 12.06
CA GLY A 634 -15.86 -1.85 11.46
C GLY A 634 -16.60 -1.36 10.22
N ASP A 635 -16.52 -0.06 9.98
CA ASP A 635 -17.17 0.62 8.86
C ASP A 635 -16.40 0.40 7.55
N ASP A 636 -17.08 0.50 6.41
CA ASP A 636 -16.55 0.32 5.04
C ASP A 636 -15.92 -1.06 4.77
N ASN A 637 -16.26 -2.06 5.57
CA ASN A 637 -15.68 -3.40 5.48
C ASN A 637 -16.09 -4.13 4.18
N GLU A 638 -17.18 -3.72 3.53
CA GLU A 638 -17.60 -4.20 2.21
C GLU A 638 -16.59 -3.86 1.10
N LEU A 639 -15.79 -2.81 1.29
CA LEU A 639 -14.71 -2.45 0.35
C LEU A 639 -13.53 -3.41 0.46
N ARG A 640 -13.40 -4.10 1.60
CA ARG A 640 -12.32 -5.07 1.88
C ARG A 640 -12.76 -6.51 1.61
N LEU A 641 -13.86 -6.94 2.22
CA LEU A 641 -14.39 -8.31 2.18
C LEU A 641 -15.11 -8.62 0.86
N THR A 642 -14.33 -8.72 -0.22
CA THR A 642 -14.84 -8.89 -1.59
C THR A 642 -14.72 -10.33 -2.11
N GLY A 643 -14.14 -11.25 -1.33
CA GLY A 643 -13.74 -12.59 -1.77
C GLY A 643 -12.42 -12.62 -2.56
N LYS A 644 -11.78 -11.46 -2.77
CA LYS A 644 -10.46 -11.30 -3.40
C LYS A 644 -9.40 -10.97 -2.36
N HIS A 645 -8.12 -11.03 -2.74
CA HIS A 645 -6.98 -10.61 -1.90
C HIS A 645 -6.95 -11.26 -0.51
N GLU A 646 -7.11 -12.59 -0.43
CA GLU A 646 -7.04 -13.34 0.84
C GLU A 646 -8.11 -12.95 1.88
N THR A 647 -9.29 -12.51 1.42
CA THR A 647 -10.46 -12.22 2.25
C THR A 647 -11.68 -13.05 1.84
N GLY A 648 -12.59 -13.31 2.78
CA GLY A 648 -13.92 -13.84 2.47
C GLY A 648 -14.83 -12.80 1.82
N ASN A 649 -15.99 -13.22 1.32
CA ASN A 649 -17.04 -12.30 0.89
C ASN A 649 -17.85 -11.83 2.09
N ILE A 650 -18.22 -10.55 2.15
CA ILE A 650 -18.98 -9.97 3.27
C ILE A 650 -20.37 -10.59 3.48
N ALA A 651 -20.98 -11.14 2.43
CA ALA A 651 -22.32 -11.74 2.50
C ALA A 651 -22.31 -13.21 2.95
N ASP A 652 -21.17 -13.89 2.78
CA ASP A 652 -21.08 -15.34 2.96
C ASP A 652 -20.24 -15.69 4.19
N PHE A 653 -20.76 -16.57 5.04
CA PHE A 653 -19.97 -17.19 6.08
C PHE A 653 -19.28 -18.46 5.57
N SER A 654 -18.00 -18.63 5.90
CA SER A 654 -17.26 -19.85 5.61
C SER A 654 -16.20 -20.12 6.67
N SER A 655 -15.87 -21.39 6.88
CA SER A 655 -14.75 -21.78 7.74
C SER A 655 -13.88 -22.87 7.09
N GLY A 656 -12.60 -22.94 7.46
CA GLY A 656 -11.70 -23.93 6.90
C GLY A 656 -10.35 -24.05 7.60
N VAL A 657 -9.71 -25.20 7.44
CA VAL A 657 -8.38 -25.47 7.99
C VAL A 657 -7.32 -24.85 7.09
N ALA A 658 -6.53 -23.94 7.65
CA ALA A 658 -5.49 -23.17 6.96
C ALA A 658 -5.96 -22.46 5.68
N ASN A 659 -7.25 -22.17 5.56
CA ASN A 659 -7.81 -21.43 4.44
C ASN A 659 -7.79 -19.92 4.78
N ARG A 660 -7.05 -19.11 4.03
CA ARG A 660 -7.03 -17.65 4.21
C ARG A 660 -8.21 -16.93 3.57
N GLY A 661 -8.88 -17.56 2.60
CA GLY A 661 -10.02 -16.97 1.90
C GLY A 661 -11.38 -17.19 2.58
N CYS A 662 -11.42 -17.77 3.78
CA CYS A 662 -12.66 -17.99 4.52
C CYS A 662 -12.87 -16.96 5.64
N SER A 663 -14.07 -16.94 6.20
CA SER A 663 -14.42 -16.04 7.31
C SER A 663 -13.72 -16.43 8.61
N ILE A 664 -13.76 -17.71 8.97
CA ILE A 664 -13.10 -18.26 10.16
C ILE A 664 -12.06 -19.30 9.77
N ARG A 665 -10.80 -19.08 10.15
CA ARG A 665 -9.70 -20.01 9.87
C ARG A 665 -9.33 -20.80 11.12
N ILE A 666 -9.19 -22.12 10.96
CA ILE A 666 -8.55 -22.98 11.97
C ILE A 666 -7.08 -23.15 11.56
N PRO A 667 -6.10 -22.70 12.37
CA PRO A 667 -4.69 -22.90 12.06
C PRO A 667 -4.34 -24.39 11.88
N ARG A 668 -3.42 -24.70 10.97
CA ARG A 668 -3.02 -26.09 10.66
C ARG A 668 -2.58 -26.85 11.92
N HIS A 669 -1.72 -26.23 12.73
CA HIS A 669 -1.21 -26.85 13.96
C HIS A 669 -2.30 -27.09 15.01
N VAL A 670 -3.33 -26.21 15.09
CA VAL A 670 -4.49 -26.39 15.98
C VAL A 670 -5.30 -27.60 15.57
N TYR A 671 -5.55 -27.75 14.26
CA TYR A 671 -6.28 -28.89 13.72
C TYR A 671 -5.53 -30.21 13.98
N GLU A 672 -4.22 -30.23 13.70
CA GLU A 672 -3.36 -31.42 13.91
C GLU A 672 -3.31 -31.85 15.37
N GLN A 673 -3.16 -30.90 16.30
CA GLN A 673 -3.14 -31.23 17.74
C GLN A 673 -4.54 -31.41 18.34
N SER A 674 -5.61 -31.03 17.63
CA SER A 674 -7.02 -31.13 18.02
C SER A 674 -7.46 -30.26 19.22
N TYR A 675 -6.77 -29.16 19.51
CA TYR A 675 -7.13 -28.14 20.51
C TYR A 675 -6.35 -26.84 20.29
N GLY A 676 -6.85 -25.71 20.77
CA GLY A 676 -6.19 -24.41 20.64
C GLY A 676 -7.17 -23.25 20.44
N TYR A 677 -7.01 -22.52 19.34
CA TYR A 677 -7.75 -21.30 19.00
C TYR A 677 -8.22 -21.31 17.54
N PHE A 678 -9.14 -20.43 17.19
CA PHE A 678 -9.49 -20.12 15.81
C PHE A 678 -9.30 -18.62 15.53
N GLU A 679 -9.19 -18.26 14.25
CA GLU A 679 -8.94 -16.91 13.76
C GLU A 679 -10.19 -16.38 13.04
N ASP A 680 -10.83 -15.34 13.57
CA ASP A 680 -11.90 -14.61 12.87
C ASP A 680 -11.26 -13.53 11.98
N ARG A 681 -11.38 -13.69 10.66
CA ARG A 681 -10.73 -12.82 9.65
C ARG A 681 -11.65 -11.69 9.16
N ARG A 682 -12.89 -11.67 9.63
CA ARG A 682 -13.91 -10.69 9.22
C ARG A 682 -13.74 -9.29 9.83
N PRO A 683 -13.15 -9.06 11.02
CA PRO A 683 -13.00 -7.70 11.54
C PRO A 683 -12.11 -6.83 10.65
N ALA A 684 -12.58 -5.63 10.33
CA ALA A 684 -11.81 -4.59 9.64
C ALA A 684 -10.72 -3.99 10.55
N SER A 685 -9.73 -3.31 9.97
CA SER A 685 -8.69 -2.64 10.76
C SER A 685 -9.20 -1.49 11.65
N ASN A 686 -10.35 -0.89 11.35
CA ASN A 686 -10.96 0.22 12.12
C ASN A 686 -11.98 -0.26 13.18
N ILE A 687 -11.89 -1.52 13.64
CA ILE A 687 -12.81 -2.04 14.65
C ILE A 687 -12.66 -1.32 16.00
N ASP A 688 -13.74 -1.28 16.77
CA ASP A 688 -13.64 -1.18 18.23
C ASP A 688 -13.45 -2.60 18.79
N PRO A 689 -12.29 -2.91 19.41
CA PRO A 689 -12.03 -4.25 19.91
C PRO A 689 -12.89 -4.61 21.12
N TYR A 690 -13.41 -3.65 21.90
CA TYR A 690 -14.40 -3.95 22.94
C TYR A 690 -15.70 -4.47 22.32
N ARG A 691 -16.15 -3.89 21.20
CA ARG A 691 -17.33 -4.40 20.48
C ARG A 691 -17.09 -5.81 19.96
N VAL A 692 -15.96 -6.03 19.26
CA VAL A 692 -15.63 -7.32 18.66
C VAL A 692 -15.49 -8.41 19.72
N THR A 693 -14.67 -8.18 20.75
CA THR A 693 -14.39 -9.18 21.79
C THR A 693 -15.61 -9.43 22.68
N GLY A 694 -16.37 -8.38 23.04
CA GLY A 694 -17.60 -8.51 23.81
C GLY A 694 -18.66 -9.32 23.07
N LEU A 695 -18.88 -9.04 21.78
CA LEU A 695 -19.83 -9.77 20.95
C LEU A 695 -19.39 -11.22 20.71
N MET A 696 -18.08 -11.46 20.53
CA MET A 696 -17.54 -12.81 20.37
C MET A 696 -17.78 -13.67 21.61
N VAL A 697 -17.56 -13.13 22.82
CA VAL A 697 -17.90 -13.84 24.06
C VAL A 697 -19.40 -14.07 24.18
N GLN A 698 -20.21 -13.05 23.90
CA GLN A 698 -21.67 -13.16 23.96
C GLN A 698 -22.17 -14.32 23.08
N THR A 699 -21.82 -14.31 21.79
CA THR A 699 -22.27 -15.32 20.83
C THR A 699 -21.72 -16.71 21.14
N THR A 700 -20.46 -16.83 21.56
CA THR A 700 -19.83 -18.16 21.68
C THR A 700 -20.12 -18.84 23.02
N LEU A 701 -20.28 -18.08 24.10
CA LEU A 701 -20.35 -18.60 25.46
C LEU A 701 -21.67 -18.32 26.19
N LEU A 702 -22.37 -17.22 25.89
CA LEU A 702 -23.52 -16.77 26.67
C LEU A 702 -24.87 -16.98 25.98
N ASP A 703 -24.88 -16.97 24.65
CA ASP A 703 -26.00 -17.39 23.80
C ASP A 703 -25.96 -18.90 23.54
#